data_AF-A0A177TIL2-F1
#
_entry.id   AF-A0A177TIL2-F1
#
_cell.length_a   1.000
_cell.length_b   1.000
_cell.length_c   1.000
_cell.angle_alpha   90.00
_cell.angle_beta   90.00
_cell.angle_gamma   90.00
#
_symmetry.space_group_name_H-M   'P 1'
#
loop_
_entity.id
_entity.type
_entity.pdbx_description
1 polymer ?
#
loop_
_entity_poly.entity_id
_entity_poly.type
_entity_poly.pdbx_seq_one_letter_code
_entity_poly.pdbx_strand_id
1 'polypeptide(L)'
;MATNGHANGNGSAQHSTGRKLTVNQRHYLIKALSCLEMQIEWAQLEKLGALTDYGFPFALERPKLKRLKAEMDQLEKDYVQKGSKDDDELAAGTGEVNDEIYESDAAMKRAEGIQPPVMLRHLFHVNLHTFPGLNQAPLKYWQTRWQIILDEMAARNFSHSSERAEISRRHFFLLAATRYLGGYFARGVGVRGEGELRGPGPGEPGTERWGKGKQWGAGTNKRGLAKPIRMDATLMGKIDNLFEGKEKEVWQRAEKEAQRVRGDWQAWKEDIIENETGLEKTLNHLDIANMKNLPGGFRNATEYARNFAASLIYYLMVSGPGADDIFFILKTIHLLFPYWGAKELLRVANAQKMIAGILGLLLARPLGAPSLLQRVLSAIIGGEAKGFEKNLMTPLRKAINNPNIIHAIDNYAKQSSRIESRAVRVESEQTGNDILAVILLRSQSFNKDDVMEMQRAYVNSPLRGDLDAAYPMDCKIEEGQRRPAPQLSGQDAHLALTFARSKLYLRNVLKKRDRQQALAMANGSLIPTVIKETLNQVFYPSIREIAKHANLASRLGDLESFNKDMIKLRSSGDKRFESWVALAARHEQSLYMLFHECASISQPLFDWFQIGSDYMALSTSDPCRPSNDNAPRVEINVEKLIDEANLTDEEYEGLVQEITRLQTYALWQKVWYDLELRKMYLLALPEAAAPSGLSSNDIPTETMRTRIQDTDALLKQLMIAEGVEIETGVCDNPTRGTETNDYPWAWFDLPDFMGQQVTRLHAKNPATFTPKVLSAKIPAMLHTRKLLPGFVAAIDKAVPDWKAGVESKPGQCGPTSAAAAGSASASAFRANTDRASSMNVPVEEKKKKFKLFGKKK
;
A
#
# COMPACT_ATOMS: atom_id res chain seq x y z
N MET A 1 -6.43 61.60 -39.78
CA MET A 1 -5.24 61.05 -40.47
C MET A 1 -5.21 59.55 -40.21
N ALA A 2 -5.34 58.78 -41.28
CA ALA A 2 -5.19 57.31 -41.33
C ALA A 2 -3.77 56.90 -40.83
N THR A 3 -3.50 55.71 -40.31
CA THR A 3 -3.59 54.41 -41.01
C THR A 3 -3.66 53.19 -40.07
N ASN A 4 -4.27 52.12 -40.60
CA ASN A 4 -4.61 50.80 -40.05
C ASN A 4 -3.44 49.87 -39.66
N GLY A 5 -3.74 48.83 -38.87
CA GLY A 5 -2.89 47.64 -38.74
C GLY A 5 -3.32 46.52 -37.77
N HIS A 6 -4.41 45.81 -38.11
CA HIS A 6 -4.77 44.43 -37.72
C HIS A 6 -4.92 44.00 -36.24
N ALA A 7 -6.20 43.97 -35.82
CA ALA A 7 -6.72 43.05 -34.83
C ALA A 7 -6.80 41.62 -35.42
N ASN A 8 -6.34 40.63 -34.65
CA ASN A 8 -6.74 39.23 -34.80
C ASN A 8 -7.22 38.75 -33.42
N GLY A 9 -8.54 38.78 -33.24
CA GLY A 9 -9.21 38.12 -32.13
C GLY A 9 -9.47 36.66 -32.47
N ASN A 10 -9.15 35.77 -31.53
CA ASN A 10 -10.02 34.66 -31.11
C ASN A 10 -9.30 33.86 -30.01
N GLY A 11 -9.44 34.33 -28.77
CA GLY A 11 -9.34 33.49 -27.59
C GLY A 11 -10.65 33.69 -26.83
N SER A 12 -11.56 32.72 -26.92
CA SER A 12 -12.78 32.69 -26.15
C SER A 12 -12.44 32.84 -24.66
N ALA A 13 -12.85 33.96 -24.07
CA ALA A 13 -12.85 34.12 -22.63
C ALA A 13 -13.82 33.09 -22.05
N GLN A 14 -13.31 31.96 -21.57
CA GLN A 14 -14.08 31.04 -20.74
C GLN A 14 -14.51 31.82 -19.49
N HIS A 15 -15.83 31.98 -19.32
CA HIS A 15 -16.41 32.44 -18.08
C HIS A 15 -15.96 31.49 -16.95
N SER A 16 -15.17 31.98 -16.00
CA SER A 16 -14.86 31.22 -14.79
C SER A 16 -16.15 31.07 -13.98
N THR A 17 -16.51 29.83 -13.64
CA THR A 17 -17.81 29.47 -13.05
C THR A 17 -18.00 29.94 -11.60
N GLY A 18 -17.10 30.77 -11.05
CA GLY A 18 -17.14 31.18 -9.63
C GLY A 18 -16.85 30.05 -8.62
N ARG A 19 -16.61 28.82 -9.09
CA ARG A 19 -16.38 27.60 -8.30
C ARG A 19 -14.99 27.58 -7.67
N LYS A 20 -14.79 28.32 -6.57
CA LYS A 20 -13.52 28.41 -5.84
C LYS A 20 -13.51 27.54 -4.59
N LEU A 21 -12.39 26.86 -4.34
CA LEU A 21 -12.15 26.12 -3.09
C LEU A 21 -11.33 26.94 -2.10
N THR A 22 -11.56 26.74 -0.81
CA THR A 22 -10.67 27.27 0.24
C THR A 22 -9.30 26.62 0.16
N VAL A 23 -8.28 27.29 0.71
CA VAL A 23 -6.89 26.77 0.77
C VAL A 23 -6.82 25.40 1.44
N ASN A 24 -7.57 25.19 2.53
CA ASN A 24 -7.63 23.89 3.18
C ASN A 24 -8.32 22.86 2.28
N GLN A 25 -9.36 23.23 1.51
CA GLN A 25 -10.04 22.28 0.63
C GLN A 25 -9.12 21.85 -0.51
N ARG A 26 -8.35 22.77 -1.12
CA ARG A 26 -7.34 22.42 -2.13
C ARG A 26 -6.30 21.43 -1.59
N HIS A 27 -5.79 21.67 -0.38
CA HIS A 27 -4.86 20.74 0.29
C HIS A 27 -5.43 19.32 0.34
N TYR A 28 -6.66 19.17 0.86
CA TYR A 28 -7.25 17.85 1.04
C TYR A 28 -7.71 17.21 -0.27
N LEU A 29 -8.08 18.01 -1.28
CA LEU A 29 -8.39 17.52 -2.61
C LEU A 29 -7.15 16.92 -3.30
N ILE A 30 -6.01 17.60 -3.29
CA ILE A 30 -4.77 17.07 -3.88
C ILE A 30 -4.30 15.80 -3.15
N LYS A 31 -4.41 15.79 -1.81
CA LYS A 31 -4.16 14.57 -1.03
C LYS A 31 -5.08 13.44 -1.44
N ALA A 32 -6.38 13.71 -1.59
CA ALA A 32 -7.36 12.72 -1.99
C ALA A 32 -7.06 12.16 -3.36
N LEU A 33 -6.93 13.01 -4.38
CA LEU A 33 -6.64 12.59 -5.76
C LEU A 33 -5.36 11.76 -5.85
N SER A 34 -4.30 12.17 -5.15
CA SER A 34 -3.04 11.40 -5.13
C SER A 34 -3.20 10.01 -4.50
N CYS A 35 -3.91 9.90 -3.37
CA CYS A 35 -4.15 8.59 -2.75
C CYS A 35 -5.08 7.71 -3.60
N LEU A 36 -6.11 8.30 -4.20
CA LEU A 36 -7.07 7.61 -5.04
C LEU A 36 -6.42 7.03 -6.30
N GLU A 37 -5.66 7.85 -7.02
CA GLU A 37 -4.94 7.39 -8.21
C GLU A 37 -3.89 6.35 -7.88
N MET A 38 -3.11 6.57 -6.81
CA MET A 38 -2.11 5.60 -6.38
C MET A 38 -2.72 4.23 -6.10
N GLN A 39 -3.92 4.17 -5.51
CA GLN A 39 -4.60 2.91 -5.26
C GLN A 39 -5.04 2.22 -6.57
N ILE A 40 -5.48 2.99 -7.58
CA ILE A 40 -5.78 2.46 -8.91
C ILE A 40 -4.52 1.87 -9.55
N GLU A 41 -3.38 2.56 -9.46
CA GLU A 41 -2.11 2.09 -10.01
C GLU A 41 -1.56 0.85 -9.29
N TRP A 42 -1.67 0.78 -7.95
CA TRP A 42 -1.28 -0.40 -7.19
C TRP A 42 -2.03 -1.65 -7.62
N ALA A 43 -3.34 -1.53 -7.87
CA ALA A 43 -4.16 -2.63 -8.36
C ALA A 43 -3.74 -3.12 -9.75
N GLN A 44 -3.06 -2.29 -10.55
CA GLN A 44 -2.50 -2.74 -11.82
C GLN A 44 -1.33 -3.70 -11.63
N LEU A 45 -0.54 -3.61 -10.55
CA LEU A 45 0.61 -4.51 -10.33
C LEU A 45 0.21 -5.97 -10.10
N GLU A 46 -1.05 -6.26 -9.77
CA GLU A 46 -1.59 -7.62 -9.69
C GLU A 46 -2.00 -8.19 -11.07
N LYS A 47 -1.87 -7.38 -12.13
CA LYS A 47 -2.17 -7.76 -13.51
C LYS A 47 -0.93 -8.28 -14.22
N LEU A 48 -1.16 -9.25 -15.10
CA LEU A 48 -0.10 -9.87 -15.88
C LEU A 48 0.57 -8.83 -16.79
N GLY A 49 1.89 -8.75 -16.81
CA GLY A 49 2.65 -7.84 -17.65
C GLY A 49 2.61 -6.37 -17.22
N ALA A 50 2.11 -6.04 -16.04
CA ALA A 50 2.00 -4.65 -15.57
C ALA A 50 3.33 -3.88 -15.56
N LEU A 51 4.45 -4.56 -15.25
CA LEU A 51 5.77 -3.94 -15.21
C LEU A 51 6.32 -3.53 -16.58
N THR A 52 5.74 -4.01 -17.68
CA THR A 52 6.15 -3.60 -19.04
C THR A 52 5.88 -2.12 -19.32
N ASP A 53 4.97 -1.48 -18.56
CA ASP A 53 4.68 -0.05 -18.70
C ASP A 53 5.57 0.85 -17.82
N TYR A 54 6.40 0.27 -16.95
CA TYR A 54 7.33 1.04 -16.11
C TYR A 54 8.57 1.53 -16.86
N GLY A 55 8.90 0.96 -18.03
CA GLY A 55 10.12 1.29 -18.77
C GLY A 55 11.38 0.63 -18.20
N PHE A 56 12.56 1.08 -18.64
CA PHE A 56 13.85 0.56 -18.19
C PHE A 56 13.97 0.68 -16.65
N PRO A 57 14.47 -0.33 -15.90
CA PRO A 57 15.18 -1.52 -16.33
C PRO A 57 14.28 -2.72 -16.66
N PHE A 58 12.96 -2.58 -16.56
CA PHE A 58 12.06 -3.65 -16.99
C PHE A 58 12.04 -3.79 -18.51
N ALA A 59 11.78 -5.01 -18.98
CA ALA A 59 11.60 -5.24 -20.39
C ALA A 59 10.23 -4.72 -20.83
N LEU A 60 10.17 -4.09 -22.01
CA LEU A 60 8.92 -3.64 -22.61
C LEU A 60 8.06 -4.82 -23.10
N GLU A 61 8.70 -5.96 -23.35
CA GLU A 61 8.05 -7.22 -23.65
C GLU A 61 7.95 -8.08 -22.40
N ARG A 62 6.89 -8.88 -22.35
CA ARG A 62 6.63 -9.75 -21.21
C ARG A 62 7.57 -10.98 -21.19
N PRO A 63 8.07 -11.39 -20.02
CA PRO A 63 8.81 -12.64 -19.91
C PRO A 63 7.89 -13.86 -20.13
N LYS A 64 8.42 -14.89 -20.78
CA LYS A 64 7.74 -16.19 -20.89
C LYS A 64 7.87 -16.99 -19.59
N LEU A 65 6.76 -17.41 -19.00
CA LEU A 65 6.63 -18.16 -17.76
C LEU A 65 6.81 -19.69 -17.97
N LYS A 66 7.82 -20.09 -18.75
CA LYS A 66 8.08 -21.51 -19.11
C LYS A 66 8.14 -22.46 -17.92
N ARG A 67 8.67 -21.97 -16.79
CA ARG A 67 8.80 -22.75 -15.57
C ARG A 67 7.44 -23.04 -14.93
N LEU A 68 6.58 -22.03 -14.83
CA LEU A 68 5.24 -22.20 -14.27
C LEU A 68 4.43 -23.17 -15.14
N LYS A 69 4.55 -23.04 -16.48
CA LYS A 69 3.98 -23.99 -17.44
C LYS A 69 4.41 -25.43 -17.15
N ALA A 70 5.71 -25.69 -17.09
CA ALA A 70 6.22 -27.02 -16.78
C ALA A 70 5.80 -27.55 -15.39
N GLU A 71 5.70 -26.68 -14.38
CA GLU A 71 5.24 -27.05 -13.03
C GLU A 71 3.77 -27.48 -13.05
N MET A 72 2.91 -26.78 -13.78
CA MET A 72 1.49 -27.12 -13.88
C MET A 72 1.24 -28.32 -14.80
N ASP A 73 1.98 -28.46 -15.91
CA ASP A 73 1.95 -29.66 -16.76
C ASP A 73 2.38 -30.91 -15.96
N GLN A 74 3.33 -30.78 -15.03
CA GLN A 74 3.77 -31.90 -14.18
C GLN A 74 2.74 -32.22 -13.10
N LEU A 75 2.13 -31.21 -12.47
CA LEU A 75 1.06 -31.41 -11.50
C LEU A 75 -0.14 -32.14 -12.11
N GLU A 76 -0.47 -31.83 -13.37
CA GLU A 76 -1.49 -32.53 -14.15
C GLU A 76 -1.12 -34.01 -14.35
N LYS A 77 0.12 -34.30 -14.78
CA LYS A 77 0.59 -35.67 -15.01
C LYS A 77 0.68 -36.52 -13.75
N ASP A 78 1.24 -35.99 -12.67
CA ASP A 78 1.39 -36.69 -11.38
C ASP A 78 0.02 -37.09 -10.80
N TYR A 79 -1.01 -36.33 -11.16
CA TYR A 79 -2.38 -36.56 -10.74
C TYR A 79 -3.05 -37.66 -11.57
N VAL A 80 -2.93 -37.60 -12.90
CA VAL A 80 -3.43 -38.64 -13.83
C VAL A 80 -2.87 -40.02 -13.49
N GLN A 81 -1.66 -40.10 -12.93
CA GLN A 81 -1.01 -41.37 -12.56
C GLN A 81 -1.43 -41.97 -11.21
N LYS A 82 -2.08 -41.22 -10.30
CA LYS A 82 -2.36 -41.64 -8.90
C LYS A 82 -3.77 -42.18 -8.63
N GLY A 83 -4.51 -42.54 -9.67
CA GLY A 83 -5.93 -42.97 -9.65
C GLY A 83 -6.48 -43.58 -8.35
N SER A 84 -7.50 -42.93 -7.79
CA SER A 84 -8.36 -43.38 -6.69
C SER A 84 -9.82 -43.20 -7.12
N LYS A 85 -10.65 -44.23 -6.95
CA LYS A 85 -12.04 -44.33 -7.46
C LYS A 85 -13.06 -43.38 -6.79
N ASP A 86 -12.66 -42.63 -5.76
CA ASP A 86 -13.49 -41.56 -5.17
C ASP A 86 -13.09 -40.16 -5.70
N ASP A 87 -12.08 -40.08 -6.57
CA ASP A 87 -11.46 -38.85 -7.06
C ASP A 87 -11.65 -38.63 -8.58
N ASP A 88 -12.55 -39.38 -9.23
CA ASP A 88 -12.73 -39.41 -10.70
C ASP A 88 -13.30 -38.11 -11.31
N GLU A 89 -13.69 -37.10 -10.52
CA GLU A 89 -14.10 -35.75 -11.00
C GLU A 89 -13.02 -34.65 -10.80
N LEU A 90 -11.86 -34.96 -10.21
CA LEU A 90 -10.80 -33.96 -9.96
C LEU A 90 -9.88 -33.69 -11.18
N ALA A 91 -10.03 -34.45 -12.28
CA ALA A 91 -9.09 -34.45 -13.41
C ALA A 91 -9.19 -33.23 -14.34
N ALA A 92 -10.14 -32.31 -14.15
CA ALA A 92 -10.29 -31.10 -14.96
C ALA A 92 -9.75 -29.81 -14.29
N GLY A 93 -8.93 -29.94 -13.22
CA GLY A 93 -8.54 -28.82 -12.35
C GLY A 93 -7.12 -28.28 -12.42
N THR A 94 -6.34 -28.65 -13.44
CA THR A 94 -5.15 -27.87 -13.81
C THR A 94 -5.56 -26.87 -14.87
N GLY A 95 -6.15 -25.74 -14.44
CA GLY A 95 -6.36 -24.62 -15.36
C GLY A 95 -5.03 -24.34 -16.07
N GLU A 96 -5.01 -24.45 -17.40
CA GLU A 96 -3.78 -24.30 -18.19
C GLU A 96 -3.03 -23.04 -17.72
N VAL A 97 -1.72 -23.16 -17.45
CA VAL A 97 -0.84 -21.98 -17.38
C VAL A 97 -0.67 -21.50 -18.80
N ASN A 98 -1.71 -20.87 -19.30
CA ASN A 98 -1.68 -20.35 -20.62
C ASN A 98 -1.13 -18.94 -20.57
N ASP A 99 0.17 -18.93 -20.32
CA ASP A 99 1.08 -17.89 -20.77
C ASP A 99 0.91 -17.60 -22.28
N GLU A 100 0.28 -18.53 -23.03
CA GLU A 100 -0.01 -18.51 -24.46
C GLU A 100 -1.50 -18.23 -24.81
N ILE A 101 -2.43 -17.99 -23.85
CA ILE A 101 -3.84 -17.65 -24.20
C ILE A 101 -3.86 -16.38 -25.07
N TYR A 102 -2.99 -15.43 -24.77
CA TYR A 102 -2.99 -14.15 -25.46
C TYR A 102 -2.17 -14.22 -26.74
N GLU A 103 -2.83 -13.97 -27.86
CA GLU A 103 -2.22 -13.92 -29.20
C GLU A 103 -1.07 -12.91 -29.31
N SER A 104 -1.07 -11.88 -28.46
CA SER A 104 -0.01 -10.87 -28.35
C SER A 104 -0.04 -10.16 -27.00
N ASP A 105 1.06 -9.48 -26.63
CA ASP A 105 1.10 -8.62 -25.44
C ASP A 105 0.04 -7.51 -25.49
N ALA A 106 -0.27 -6.98 -26.68
CA ALA A 106 -1.34 -5.99 -26.85
C ALA A 106 -2.74 -6.58 -26.60
N ALA A 107 -2.98 -7.83 -27.01
CA ALA A 107 -4.22 -8.54 -26.71
C ALA A 107 -4.34 -8.82 -25.20
N MET A 108 -3.24 -9.22 -24.55
CA MET A 108 -3.17 -9.41 -23.11
C MET A 108 -3.49 -8.12 -22.34
N LYS A 109 -2.83 -7.00 -22.68
CA LYS A 109 -3.07 -5.72 -22.00
C LYS A 109 -4.50 -5.24 -22.14
N ARG A 110 -5.09 -5.39 -23.33
CA ARG A 110 -6.52 -5.09 -23.57
C ARG A 110 -7.42 -6.01 -22.77
N ALA A 111 -7.10 -7.30 -22.74
CA ALA A 111 -7.79 -8.25 -21.92
C ALA A 111 -7.70 -7.79 -20.47
N GLU A 112 -6.55 -7.80 -19.82
CA GLU A 112 -6.34 -7.35 -18.42
C GLU A 112 -6.86 -5.92 -18.11
N GLY A 113 -7.10 -5.10 -19.13
CA GLY A 113 -7.50 -3.71 -18.97
C GLY A 113 -6.43 -2.93 -18.20
N ILE A 114 -5.16 -3.14 -18.53
CA ILE A 114 -4.04 -2.46 -17.85
C ILE A 114 -4.09 -0.99 -18.18
N GLN A 115 -4.12 -0.17 -17.13
CA GLN A 115 -3.94 1.26 -17.23
C GLN A 115 -2.46 1.60 -17.01
N PRO A 116 -1.80 2.38 -17.89
CA PRO A 116 -0.41 2.76 -17.71
C PRO A 116 -0.24 3.59 -16.41
N PRO A 117 0.68 3.19 -15.51
CA PRO A 117 0.90 3.93 -14.27
C PRO A 117 1.66 5.23 -14.55
N VAL A 118 1.26 6.34 -13.93
CA VAL A 118 1.94 7.63 -14.04
C VAL A 118 2.72 7.91 -12.77
N MET A 119 2.05 7.85 -11.62
CA MET A 119 2.59 8.22 -10.31
C MET A 119 3.59 7.20 -9.78
N LEU A 120 3.21 5.92 -9.69
CA LEU A 120 4.06 4.83 -9.22
C LEU A 120 5.24 4.58 -10.14
N ARG A 121 5.04 4.74 -11.46
CA ARG A 121 6.14 4.71 -12.43
C ARG A 121 7.14 5.82 -12.15
N HIS A 122 6.67 7.05 -11.97
CA HIS A 122 7.55 8.15 -11.63
C HIS A 122 8.30 7.90 -10.31
N LEU A 123 7.59 7.48 -9.25
CA LEU A 123 8.20 7.13 -7.95
C LEU A 123 9.19 5.97 -8.04
N PHE A 124 8.91 4.97 -8.87
CA PHE A 124 9.86 3.88 -9.14
C PHE A 124 11.18 4.45 -9.66
N HIS A 125 11.14 5.31 -10.67
CA HIS A 125 12.35 5.85 -11.29
C HIS A 125 13.12 6.81 -10.41
N VAL A 126 12.44 7.72 -9.70
CA VAL A 126 13.11 8.77 -8.93
C VAL A 126 13.46 8.34 -7.51
N ASN A 127 12.76 7.36 -6.94
CA ASN A 127 13.00 6.86 -5.59
C ASN A 127 13.47 5.39 -5.56
N LEU A 128 12.71 4.41 -6.06
CA LEU A 128 13.09 3.00 -5.86
C LEU A 128 14.36 2.61 -6.64
N HIS A 129 14.45 3.00 -7.90
CA HIS A 129 15.55 2.66 -8.80
C HIS A 129 16.84 3.43 -8.45
N THR A 130 16.73 4.58 -7.79
CA THR A 130 17.88 5.37 -7.30
C THR A 130 18.42 4.90 -5.95
N PHE A 131 17.73 3.98 -5.28
CA PHE A 131 18.15 3.48 -3.96
C PHE A 131 19.56 2.84 -4.01
N PRO A 132 20.45 3.13 -3.04
CA PRO A 132 21.80 2.60 -3.03
C PRO A 132 21.83 1.07 -3.10
N GLY A 133 22.47 0.53 -4.13
CA GLY A 133 22.51 -0.91 -4.44
C GLY A 133 21.56 -1.28 -5.57
N LEU A 134 20.29 -0.85 -5.51
CA LEU A 134 19.31 -1.07 -6.59
C LEU A 134 19.67 -0.29 -7.87
N ASN A 135 20.24 0.90 -7.71
CA ASN A 135 20.75 1.71 -8.82
C ASN A 135 21.90 1.06 -9.61
N GLN A 136 22.53 0.04 -9.05
CA GLN A 136 23.60 -0.74 -9.67
C GLN A 136 23.18 -2.19 -9.94
N ALA A 137 21.91 -2.54 -9.68
CA ALA A 137 21.43 -3.89 -9.87
C ALA A 137 21.49 -4.28 -11.36
N PRO A 138 22.00 -5.47 -11.69
CA PRO A 138 22.14 -5.90 -13.07
C PRO A 138 20.77 -6.05 -13.73
N LEU A 139 20.67 -5.83 -15.05
CA LEU A 139 19.40 -5.93 -15.78
C LEU A 139 18.66 -7.26 -15.53
N LYS A 140 19.42 -8.34 -15.41
CA LYS A 140 18.94 -9.68 -15.07
C LYS A 140 18.13 -9.70 -13.77
N TYR A 141 18.52 -8.91 -12.76
CA TYR A 141 17.81 -8.77 -11.48
C TYR A 141 16.39 -8.23 -11.68
N TRP A 142 16.21 -7.26 -12.57
CA TRP A 142 14.90 -6.69 -12.86
C TRP A 142 14.07 -7.58 -13.77
N GLN A 143 14.59 -7.90 -14.95
CA GLN A 143 13.83 -8.56 -16.02
C GLN A 143 13.62 -10.05 -15.77
N THR A 144 14.61 -10.75 -15.18
CA THR A 144 14.55 -12.21 -15.02
C THR A 144 14.27 -12.65 -13.58
N ARG A 145 14.09 -11.71 -12.65
CA ARG A 145 13.68 -11.99 -11.26
C ARG A 145 12.38 -11.29 -10.94
N TRP A 146 12.40 -9.97 -10.73
CA TRP A 146 11.24 -9.24 -10.24
C TRP A 146 10.07 -9.23 -11.24
N GLN A 147 10.36 -9.01 -12.53
CA GLN A 147 9.33 -9.05 -13.57
C GLN A 147 8.69 -10.45 -13.67
N ILE A 148 9.49 -11.51 -13.63
CA ILE A 148 8.98 -12.90 -13.62
C ILE A 148 8.21 -13.21 -12.34
N ILE A 149 8.67 -12.78 -11.16
CA ILE A 149 7.96 -13.03 -9.90
C ILE A 149 6.57 -12.42 -9.92
N LEU A 150 6.43 -11.15 -10.32
CA LEU A 150 5.13 -10.50 -10.35
C LEU A 150 4.20 -11.12 -11.40
N ASP A 151 4.72 -11.46 -12.59
CA ASP A 151 3.93 -12.14 -13.62
C ASP A 151 3.52 -13.56 -13.20
N GLU A 152 4.40 -14.31 -12.52
CA GLU A 152 4.09 -15.62 -11.96
C GLU A 152 3.01 -15.51 -10.86
N MET A 153 3.10 -14.51 -9.98
CA MET A 153 2.08 -14.24 -8.98
C MET A 153 0.72 -13.93 -9.63
N ALA A 154 0.71 -13.10 -10.68
CA ALA A 154 -0.52 -12.77 -11.41
C ALA A 154 -1.11 -14.01 -12.11
N ALA A 155 -0.26 -14.85 -12.72
CA ALA A 155 -0.67 -16.06 -13.43
C ALA A 155 -1.21 -17.16 -12.51
N ARG A 156 -0.74 -17.25 -11.27
CA ARG A 156 -1.25 -18.20 -10.25
C ARG A 156 -2.66 -17.90 -9.73
N ASN A 157 -3.32 -16.86 -10.25
CA ASN A 157 -4.73 -16.55 -10.03
C ASN A 157 -5.13 -16.49 -8.55
N PHE A 158 -4.31 -15.85 -7.70
CA PHE A 158 -4.69 -15.61 -6.30
C PHE A 158 -6.04 -14.88 -6.23
N SER A 159 -6.92 -15.35 -5.35
CA SER A 159 -8.30 -14.86 -5.26
C SER A 159 -8.39 -13.38 -4.89
N HIS A 160 -9.42 -12.73 -5.44
CA HIS A 160 -9.75 -11.33 -5.20
C HIS A 160 -10.57 -11.14 -3.91
N SER A 161 -10.56 -9.92 -3.34
CA SER A 161 -11.30 -9.63 -2.11
C SER A 161 -12.81 -9.82 -2.24
N SER A 162 -13.38 -9.50 -3.42
CA SER A 162 -14.80 -9.71 -3.68
C SER A 162 -15.20 -11.20 -3.68
N GLU A 163 -14.34 -12.10 -4.19
CA GLU A 163 -14.59 -13.54 -4.14
C GLU A 163 -14.59 -14.08 -2.70
N ARG A 164 -13.80 -13.44 -1.84
CA ARG A 164 -13.69 -13.80 -0.43
C ARG A 164 -14.74 -13.10 0.44
N ALA A 165 -15.37 -12.03 -0.03
CA ALA A 165 -16.10 -11.08 0.82
C ALA A 165 -15.30 -10.67 2.07
N GLU A 166 -13.97 -10.51 1.93
CA GLU A 166 -13.04 -10.07 2.97
C GLU A 166 -11.88 -9.33 2.28
N ILE A 167 -11.29 -8.33 2.95
CA ILE A 167 -10.07 -7.69 2.44
C ILE A 167 -8.90 -8.67 2.49
N SER A 168 -8.35 -8.99 1.32
CA SER A 168 -7.17 -9.86 1.23
C SER A 168 -5.93 -9.19 1.85
N ARG A 169 -5.00 -9.99 2.40
CA ARG A 169 -3.73 -9.47 2.94
C ARG A 169 -2.92 -8.70 1.89
N ARG A 170 -2.96 -9.11 0.62
CA ARG A 170 -2.29 -8.41 -0.48
C ARG A 170 -2.81 -6.99 -0.62
N HIS A 171 -4.13 -6.85 -0.69
CA HIS A 171 -4.78 -5.55 -0.78
C HIS A 171 -4.54 -4.66 0.45
N PHE A 172 -4.55 -5.24 1.65
CA PHE A 172 -4.20 -4.51 2.87
C PHE A 172 -2.80 -3.85 2.77
N PHE A 173 -1.80 -4.56 2.22
CA PHE A 173 -0.48 -3.97 2.04
C PHE A 173 -0.47 -2.83 1.01
N LEU A 174 -1.29 -2.92 -0.04
CA LEU A 174 -1.46 -1.82 -1.00
C LEU A 174 -2.11 -0.60 -0.33
N LEU A 175 -3.15 -0.81 0.48
CA LEU A 175 -3.77 0.25 1.28
C LEU A 175 -2.78 0.92 2.23
N ALA A 176 -1.99 0.12 2.95
CA ALA A 176 -0.96 0.61 3.84
C ALA A 176 0.10 1.40 3.08
N ALA A 177 0.55 0.92 1.91
CA ALA A 177 1.49 1.63 1.04
C ALA A 177 0.93 2.99 0.60
N THR A 178 -0.30 3.04 0.10
CA THR A 178 -0.99 4.27 -0.32
C THR A 178 -1.12 5.28 0.83
N ARG A 179 -1.40 4.84 2.05
CA ARG A 179 -1.50 5.72 3.22
C ARG A 179 -0.25 6.58 3.42
N TYR A 180 0.94 6.01 3.17
CA TYR A 180 2.21 6.71 3.32
C TYR A 180 2.69 7.35 2.02
N LEU A 181 2.73 6.58 0.93
CA LEU A 181 3.27 7.02 -0.36
C LEU A 181 2.35 8.03 -1.06
N GLY A 182 1.02 7.93 -0.90
CA GLY A 182 0.08 8.90 -1.45
C GLY A 182 0.27 10.28 -0.82
N GLY A 183 0.53 10.32 0.49
CA GLY A 183 0.86 11.56 1.20
C GLY A 183 2.27 12.08 0.94
N TYR A 184 3.21 11.22 0.55
CA TYR A 184 4.54 11.61 0.06
C TYR A 184 4.46 12.21 -1.34
N PHE A 185 3.78 11.54 -2.28
CA PHE A 185 3.56 12.04 -3.63
C PHE A 185 2.84 13.39 -3.63
N ALA A 186 1.72 13.48 -2.90
CA ALA A 186 0.93 14.71 -2.80
C ALA A 186 1.73 15.91 -2.27
N ARG A 187 2.79 15.69 -1.46
CA ARG A 187 3.68 16.77 -1.02
C ARG A 187 4.57 17.30 -2.15
N GLY A 188 4.97 16.44 -3.07
CA GLY A 188 5.67 16.86 -4.29
C GLY A 188 4.77 17.48 -5.35
N VAL A 189 3.45 17.55 -5.16
CA VAL A 189 2.54 18.19 -6.12
C VAL A 189 2.20 19.61 -5.68
N GLY A 190 2.71 20.61 -6.40
CA GLY A 190 2.44 22.02 -6.10
C GLY A 190 0.99 22.39 -6.37
N VAL A 191 0.40 23.25 -5.54
CA VAL A 191 -1.00 23.68 -5.66
C VAL A 191 -1.04 25.11 -6.17
N ARG A 192 -1.78 25.35 -7.26
CA ARG A 192 -2.03 26.70 -7.79
C ARG A 192 -3.44 27.16 -7.44
N GLY A 193 -3.57 28.42 -7.01
CA GLY A 193 -4.84 29.09 -6.74
C GLY A 193 -4.65 30.43 -6.05
N GLU A 194 -5.71 31.21 -5.92
CA GLU A 194 -5.68 32.48 -5.18
C GLU A 194 -5.27 32.25 -3.71
N GLY A 195 -4.30 33.01 -3.20
CA GLY A 195 -3.74 32.85 -1.85
C GLY A 195 -2.72 31.73 -1.68
N GLU A 196 -2.42 30.94 -2.74
CA GLU A 196 -1.27 30.04 -2.74
C GLU A 196 0.00 30.83 -3.04
N LEU A 197 1.03 30.64 -2.22
CA LEU A 197 2.31 31.30 -2.42
C LEU A 197 3.12 30.53 -3.47
N ARG A 198 3.57 31.24 -4.50
CA ARG A 198 4.80 30.86 -5.19
C ARG A 198 5.90 30.96 -4.14
N GLY A 199 6.62 29.87 -3.90
CA GLY A 199 7.78 29.92 -3.01
C GLY A 199 8.92 30.68 -3.68
N PRO A 200 10.05 30.79 -2.97
CA PRO A 200 11.00 31.88 -3.23
C PRO A 200 11.56 31.82 -4.65
N GLY A 201 11.41 32.93 -5.36
CA GLY A 201 12.21 33.24 -6.54
C GLY A 201 13.68 33.52 -6.20
N PRO A 202 14.55 33.75 -7.20
CA PRO A 202 15.94 34.08 -6.96
C PRO A 202 15.97 35.46 -6.30
N GLY A 203 16.55 35.55 -5.11
CA GLY A 203 16.61 36.79 -4.33
C GLY A 203 15.35 37.12 -3.52
N GLU A 204 14.32 36.28 -3.55
CA GLU A 204 13.21 36.42 -2.60
C GLU A 204 13.61 35.81 -1.24
N PRO A 205 13.43 36.53 -0.13
CA PRO A 205 13.65 35.95 1.19
C PRO A 205 12.67 34.79 1.39
N GLY A 206 13.19 33.55 1.45
CA GLY A 206 12.43 32.42 1.96
C GLY A 206 11.86 32.78 3.34
N THR A 207 10.68 32.26 3.70
CA THR A 207 9.95 32.65 4.91
C THR A 207 10.88 32.87 6.10
N GLU A 208 11.01 34.12 6.51
CA GLU A 208 12.14 34.74 7.22
C GLU A 208 12.35 34.26 8.66
N ARG A 209 11.80 33.10 9.06
CA ARG A 209 12.09 32.49 10.36
C ARG A 209 13.40 31.69 10.41
N TRP A 210 13.96 31.30 9.27
CA TRP A 210 14.96 30.20 9.25
C TRP A 210 16.32 30.53 8.63
N GLY A 211 16.57 31.76 8.19
CA GLY A 211 17.92 32.22 7.81
C GLY A 211 18.64 31.32 6.80
N LYS A 212 18.35 31.52 5.50
CA LYS A 212 18.82 30.78 4.30
C LYS A 212 18.09 29.45 4.04
N GLY A 213 17.02 29.50 3.24
CA GLY A 213 16.45 28.32 2.58
C GLY A 213 17.34 27.85 1.42
N LYS A 214 17.04 26.67 0.87
CA LYS A 214 17.75 26.12 -0.31
C LYS A 214 17.79 27.19 -1.42
N GLN A 215 18.97 27.59 -1.89
CA GLN A 215 19.16 28.72 -2.82
C GLN A 215 18.83 28.34 -4.26
N TRP A 216 17.66 27.75 -4.46
CA TRP A 216 17.23 27.26 -5.75
C TRP A 216 16.49 28.36 -6.53
N GLY A 217 16.70 28.38 -7.85
CA GLY A 217 16.28 29.44 -8.76
C GLY A 217 14.77 29.69 -8.84
N ALA A 218 14.36 30.48 -9.82
CA ALA A 218 13.09 31.21 -9.80
C ALA A 218 11.82 30.36 -9.72
N GLY A 219 10.85 30.81 -8.92
CA GLY A 219 9.44 30.43 -9.04
C GLY A 219 9.05 29.07 -8.46
N THR A 220 9.73 28.60 -7.43
CA THR A 220 9.42 27.32 -6.77
C THR A 220 8.13 27.42 -5.95
N ASN A 221 6.95 26.95 -6.39
CA ASN A 221 5.77 26.90 -5.51
C ASN A 221 6.10 26.16 -4.20
N LYS A 222 5.70 26.72 -3.04
CA LYS A 222 5.86 25.99 -1.78
C LYS A 222 5.08 24.67 -1.86
N ARG A 223 5.72 23.60 -1.35
CA ARG A 223 5.23 22.22 -1.16
C ARG A 223 3.73 22.00 -1.33
N GLY A 224 3.38 20.92 -2.03
CA GLY A 224 2.09 20.29 -1.87
C GLY A 224 1.78 20.02 -0.41
N LEU A 225 0.50 20.11 -0.03
CA LEU A 225 0.04 19.86 1.33
C LEU A 225 0.62 20.79 2.42
N ALA A 226 0.97 22.04 2.12
CA ALA A 226 1.48 23.00 3.12
C ALA A 226 0.45 23.46 4.17
N LYS A 227 -0.84 23.29 3.89
CA LYS A 227 -1.96 23.89 4.64
C LYS A 227 -2.91 22.85 5.29
N PRO A 228 -2.42 21.97 6.18
CA PRO A 228 -3.28 20.99 6.84
C PRO A 228 -4.19 21.68 7.85
N ILE A 229 -5.41 21.16 8.05
CA ILE A 229 -6.29 21.63 9.14
C ILE A 229 -5.58 21.45 10.49
N ARG A 230 -5.74 22.36 11.44
CA ARG A 230 -5.13 22.28 12.78
C ARG A 230 -6.23 22.42 13.83
N MET A 231 -5.99 21.86 15.01
CA MET A 231 -6.79 22.19 16.19
C MET A 231 -6.49 23.65 16.53
N ASP A 232 -7.51 24.49 16.60
CA ASP A 232 -7.37 25.89 16.98
C ASP A 232 -7.39 26.05 18.51
N ALA A 233 -7.13 27.26 19.00
CA ALA A 233 -7.09 27.53 20.44
C ALA A 233 -8.45 27.24 21.12
N THR A 234 -9.55 27.42 20.41
CA THR A 234 -10.90 27.15 20.91
C THR A 234 -11.10 25.66 21.18
N LEU A 235 -10.79 24.81 20.19
CA LEU A 235 -10.90 23.35 20.32
C LEU A 235 -9.91 22.81 21.35
N MET A 236 -8.68 23.34 21.40
CA MET A 236 -7.71 23.00 22.45
C MET A 236 -8.23 23.36 23.85
N GLY A 237 -8.87 24.52 24.00
CA GLY A 237 -9.52 24.90 25.25
C GLY A 237 -10.65 23.94 25.65
N LYS A 238 -11.43 23.43 24.69
CA LYS A 238 -12.48 22.42 24.94
C LYS A 238 -11.89 21.07 25.36
N ILE A 239 -10.78 20.65 24.75
CA ILE A 239 -10.04 19.43 25.17
C ILE A 239 -9.52 19.59 26.60
N ASP A 240 -9.00 20.76 26.95
CA ASP A 240 -8.54 21.03 28.31
C ASP A 240 -9.69 21.03 29.34
N ASN A 241 -10.86 21.52 28.93
CA ASN A 241 -12.07 21.57 29.75
C ASN A 241 -12.81 20.23 29.89
N LEU A 242 -12.27 19.13 29.37
CA LEU A 242 -12.77 17.78 29.70
C LEU A 242 -12.62 17.44 31.20
N PHE A 243 -11.72 18.16 31.87
CA PHE A 243 -11.41 18.07 33.28
C PHE A 243 -11.40 19.48 33.91
N GLU A 244 -11.54 19.55 35.23
CA GLU A 244 -11.58 20.81 35.99
C GLU A 244 -10.62 20.77 37.18
N GLY A 245 -10.30 21.94 37.75
CA GLY A 245 -9.43 22.06 38.93
C GLY A 245 -8.07 21.36 38.76
N LYS A 246 -7.68 20.57 39.77
CA LYS A 246 -6.40 19.83 39.76
C LYS A 246 -6.29 18.78 38.64
N GLU A 247 -7.42 18.19 38.22
CA GLU A 247 -7.42 17.24 37.10
C GLU A 247 -7.04 17.93 35.80
N LYS A 248 -7.57 19.14 35.58
CA LYS A 248 -7.23 19.99 34.43
C LYS A 248 -5.74 20.35 34.42
N GLU A 249 -5.19 20.75 35.56
CA GLU A 249 -3.76 21.10 35.68
C GLU A 249 -2.86 19.93 35.25
N VAL A 250 -3.18 18.71 35.70
CA VAL A 250 -2.44 17.48 35.37
C VAL A 250 -2.64 17.10 33.90
N TRP A 251 -3.85 17.26 33.37
CA TRP A 251 -4.16 17.06 31.96
C TRP A 251 -3.39 18.01 31.02
N GLN A 252 -3.23 19.27 31.44
CA GLN A 252 -2.42 20.27 30.73
C GLN A 252 -0.91 20.02 30.86
N ARG A 253 -0.44 19.44 31.97
CA ARG A 253 0.96 18.97 32.06
C ARG A 253 1.25 17.89 31.02
N ALA A 254 0.33 16.95 30.83
CA ALA A 254 0.45 15.92 29.80
C ALA A 254 0.45 16.50 28.38
N GLU A 255 -0.36 17.52 28.14
CA GLU A 255 -0.35 18.28 26.88
C GLU A 255 1.01 18.91 26.62
N LYS A 256 1.62 19.56 27.63
CA LYS A 256 2.93 20.20 27.48
C LYS A 256 4.01 19.20 27.06
N GLU A 257 4.00 17.99 27.60
CA GLU A 257 4.89 16.90 27.15
C GLU A 257 4.62 16.50 25.69
N ALA A 258 3.34 16.31 25.35
CA ALA A 258 2.94 15.99 23.99
C ALA A 258 3.33 17.08 22.99
N GLN A 259 3.19 18.36 23.36
CA GLN A 259 3.57 19.52 22.55
C GLN A 259 5.09 19.65 22.42
N ARG A 260 5.86 19.43 23.50
CA ARG A 260 7.33 19.44 23.47
C ARG A 260 7.86 18.49 22.41
N VAL A 261 7.41 17.23 22.46
CA VAL A 261 7.88 16.17 21.56
C VAL A 261 7.35 16.36 20.14
N ARG A 262 6.07 16.70 19.99
CA ARG A 262 5.46 16.94 18.68
C ARG A 262 6.04 18.17 17.99
N GLY A 263 6.27 19.26 18.74
CA GLY A 263 6.82 20.51 18.25
C GLY A 263 8.21 20.30 17.66
N ASP A 264 9.12 19.69 18.41
CA ASP A 264 10.48 19.44 17.95
C ASP A 264 10.56 18.43 16.81
N TRP A 265 9.69 17.41 16.80
CA TRP A 265 9.56 16.52 15.63
C TRP A 265 9.10 17.27 14.37
N GLN A 266 8.13 18.19 14.46
CA GLN A 266 7.74 18.99 13.30
C GLN A 266 8.87 19.93 12.87
N ALA A 267 9.55 20.57 13.80
CA ALA A 267 10.68 21.46 13.50
C ALA A 267 11.82 20.70 12.80
N TRP A 268 12.20 19.53 13.32
CA TRP A 268 13.20 18.66 12.70
C TRP A 268 12.80 18.23 11.28
N LYS A 269 11.56 17.77 11.10
CA LYS A 269 11.04 17.42 9.76
C LYS A 269 11.02 18.59 8.79
N GLU A 270 10.69 19.79 9.26
CA GLU A 270 10.73 20.99 8.42
C GLU A 270 12.18 21.35 8.07
N ASP A 271 13.13 21.26 8.99
CA ASP A 271 14.56 21.50 8.71
C ASP A 271 15.11 20.53 7.65
N ILE A 272 14.84 19.22 7.74
CA ILE A 272 15.34 18.25 6.74
C ILE A 272 14.72 18.43 5.34
N ILE A 273 13.47 18.90 5.25
CA ILE A 273 12.79 19.09 3.97
C ILE A 273 13.19 20.43 3.34
N GLU A 274 13.24 21.49 4.14
CA GLU A 274 13.31 22.88 3.66
C GLU A 274 14.74 23.45 3.64
N ASN A 275 15.71 22.83 4.31
CA ASN A 275 17.10 23.31 4.36
C ASN A 275 18.07 22.34 3.67
N GLU A 276 19.03 22.87 2.91
CA GLU A 276 20.03 22.09 2.17
C GLU A 276 20.87 21.22 3.11
N THR A 277 21.22 21.75 4.28
CA THR A 277 22.05 21.06 5.27
C THR A 277 21.24 20.35 6.35
N GLY A 278 19.90 20.28 6.25
CA GLY A 278 19.06 19.73 7.33
C GLY A 278 19.34 18.24 7.60
N LEU A 279 19.49 17.45 6.54
CA LEU A 279 19.89 16.05 6.64
C LEU A 279 21.36 15.91 7.09
N GLU A 280 22.26 16.75 6.59
CA GLU A 280 23.68 16.76 7.01
C GLU A 280 23.82 17.04 8.52
N LYS A 281 23.08 18.03 9.06
CA LYS A 281 23.03 18.27 10.50
C LYS A 281 22.59 17.02 11.25
N THR A 282 21.57 16.31 10.76
CA THR A 282 21.09 15.08 11.40
C THR A 282 22.17 14.01 11.40
N LEU A 283 22.87 13.84 10.27
CA LEU A 283 23.98 12.89 10.14
C LEU A 283 25.12 13.21 11.11
N ASN A 284 25.51 14.48 11.24
CA ASN A 284 26.59 14.90 12.15
C ASN A 284 26.28 14.58 13.62
N HIS A 285 25.01 14.50 14.01
CA HIS A 285 24.64 14.10 15.38
C HIS A 285 24.68 12.58 15.60
N LEU A 286 24.73 11.78 14.54
CA LEU A 286 24.89 10.33 14.69
C LEU A 286 26.26 9.94 15.24
N ASP A 287 27.26 10.82 15.27
CA ASP A 287 28.55 10.58 15.96
C ASP A 287 28.39 10.47 17.49
N ILE A 288 27.28 10.95 18.03
CA ILE A 288 26.98 10.83 19.46
C ILE A 288 26.44 9.42 19.73
N ALA A 289 27.24 8.56 20.35
CA ALA A 289 26.87 7.15 20.59
C ALA A 289 25.64 6.97 21.49
N ASN A 290 25.43 7.85 22.47
CA ASN A 290 24.34 7.74 23.43
C ASN A 290 23.25 8.79 23.18
N MET A 291 22.02 8.34 22.93
CA MET A 291 20.88 9.21 22.63
C MET A 291 20.63 10.26 23.70
N LYS A 292 20.96 9.98 24.97
CA LYS A 292 20.78 10.94 26.10
C LYS A 292 21.63 12.19 25.96
N ASN A 293 22.73 12.10 25.20
CA ASN A 293 23.68 13.19 24.96
C ASN A 293 23.36 13.99 23.70
N LEU A 294 22.32 13.62 22.94
CA LEU A 294 21.86 14.42 21.80
C LEU A 294 21.35 15.80 22.28
N PRO A 295 21.38 16.83 21.43
CA PRO A 295 20.74 18.11 21.73
C PRO A 295 19.25 17.95 21.99
N GLY A 296 18.67 18.87 22.77
CA GLY A 296 17.28 18.81 23.23
C GLY A 296 16.26 18.48 22.12
N GLY A 297 16.32 19.20 20.99
CA GLY A 297 15.41 18.98 19.87
C GLY A 297 15.52 17.58 19.25
N PHE A 298 16.73 17.06 19.09
CA PHE A 298 16.95 15.71 18.56
C PHE A 298 16.52 14.63 19.55
N ARG A 299 16.73 14.82 20.87
CA ARG A 299 16.22 13.91 21.90
C ARG A 299 14.69 13.83 21.86
N ASN A 300 14.03 14.98 21.77
CA ASN A 300 12.58 15.04 21.68
C ASN A 300 12.08 14.41 20.37
N ALA A 301 12.79 14.59 19.25
CA ALA A 301 12.50 13.90 17.99
C ALA A 301 12.68 12.37 18.10
N THR A 302 13.69 11.88 18.81
CA THR A 302 13.85 10.44 19.08
C THR A 302 12.73 9.88 19.96
N GLU A 303 12.28 10.65 20.96
CA GLU A 303 11.13 10.28 21.79
C GLU A 303 9.83 10.18 20.96
N TYR A 304 9.64 11.10 20.00
CA TYR A 304 8.53 11.00 19.03
C TYR A 304 8.63 9.71 18.21
N ALA A 305 9.82 9.42 17.66
CA ALA A 305 10.05 8.23 16.83
C ALA A 305 9.79 6.94 17.62
N ARG A 306 10.20 6.88 18.88
CA ARG A 306 9.88 5.79 19.82
C ARG A 306 8.38 5.62 20.00
N ASN A 307 7.66 6.69 20.32
CA ASN A 307 6.21 6.63 20.54
C ASN A 307 5.48 6.19 19.26
N PHE A 308 5.89 6.68 18.10
CA PHE A 308 5.35 6.26 16.80
C PHE A 308 5.61 4.77 16.51
N ALA A 309 6.84 4.30 16.73
CA ALA A 309 7.19 2.89 16.57
C ALA A 309 6.37 2.00 17.52
N ALA A 310 6.19 2.43 18.77
CA ALA A 310 5.35 1.72 19.75
C ALA A 310 3.89 1.63 19.30
N SER A 311 3.31 2.72 18.76
CA SER A 311 1.95 2.70 18.20
C SER A 311 1.82 1.73 17.04
N LEU A 312 2.80 1.71 16.13
CA LEU A 312 2.80 0.79 15.00
C LEU A 312 2.91 -0.67 15.46
N ILE A 313 3.85 -0.97 16.36
CA ILE A 313 4.03 -2.30 16.92
C ILE A 313 2.78 -2.71 17.71
N TYR A 314 2.16 -1.83 18.48
CA TYR A 314 0.92 -2.12 19.20
C TYR A 314 -0.24 -2.41 18.24
N TYR A 315 -0.37 -1.66 17.14
CA TYR A 315 -1.38 -1.95 16.12
C TYR A 315 -1.16 -3.31 15.46
N LEU A 316 0.05 -3.60 14.99
CA LEU A 316 0.38 -4.89 14.38
C LEU A 316 0.34 -6.05 15.39
N MET A 317 0.68 -5.72 16.64
CA MET A 317 0.82 -6.53 17.84
C MET A 317 -0.48 -7.00 18.45
N VAL A 318 -1.43 -6.06 18.54
CA VAL A 318 -2.51 -6.11 19.53
C VAL A 318 -3.85 -5.71 19.01
N SER A 319 -3.98 -4.50 18.45
CA SER A 319 -5.30 -3.92 18.17
C SER A 319 -5.76 -4.08 16.71
N GLY A 320 -4.84 -4.32 15.78
CA GLY A 320 -5.16 -4.47 14.36
C GLY A 320 -5.84 -5.80 14.03
N PRO A 321 -6.62 -5.85 12.93
CA PRO A 321 -7.43 -7.02 12.55
C PRO A 321 -6.63 -8.30 12.21
N GLY A 322 -5.32 -8.21 12.02
CA GLY A 322 -4.43 -9.35 11.74
C GLY A 322 -3.38 -9.62 12.83
N ALA A 323 -3.60 -9.10 14.05
CA ALA A 323 -2.58 -9.09 15.09
C ALA A 323 -2.11 -10.49 15.52
N ASP A 324 -3.04 -11.45 15.66
CA ASP A 324 -2.72 -12.82 16.09
C ASP A 324 -1.88 -13.56 15.04
N ASP A 325 -2.20 -13.38 13.76
CA ASP A 325 -1.42 -13.94 12.65
C ASP A 325 -0.01 -13.38 12.62
N ILE A 326 0.15 -12.05 12.74
CA ILE A 326 1.46 -11.38 12.75
C ILE A 326 2.28 -11.85 13.95
N PHE A 327 1.65 -11.96 15.11
CA PHE A 327 2.29 -12.49 16.32
C PHE A 327 2.74 -13.94 16.14
N PHE A 328 1.90 -14.80 15.57
CA PHE A 328 2.23 -16.18 15.26
C PHE A 328 3.43 -16.29 14.30
N ILE A 329 3.45 -15.45 13.26
CA ILE A 329 4.56 -15.35 12.31
C ILE A 329 5.84 -14.96 13.03
N LEU A 330 5.84 -13.88 13.82
CA LEU A 330 7.02 -13.41 14.55
C LEU A 330 7.54 -14.51 15.49
N LYS A 331 6.65 -15.11 16.28
CA LYS A 331 6.99 -16.17 17.24
C LYS A 331 7.58 -17.39 16.54
N THR A 332 7.03 -17.78 15.39
CA THR A 332 7.52 -18.92 14.60
C THR A 332 8.89 -18.65 14.01
N ILE A 333 9.12 -17.46 13.45
CA ILE A 333 10.44 -17.04 12.95
C ILE A 333 11.46 -17.04 14.10
N HIS A 334 11.13 -16.40 15.22
CA HIS A 334 12.02 -16.33 16.38
C HIS A 334 12.38 -17.71 16.94
N LEU A 335 11.43 -18.64 17.00
CA LEU A 335 11.65 -20.00 17.50
C LEU A 335 12.54 -20.84 16.56
N LEU A 336 12.37 -20.69 15.25
CA LEU A 336 13.09 -21.51 14.26
C LEU A 336 14.47 -20.93 13.89
N PHE A 337 14.68 -19.64 14.08
CA PHE A 337 15.91 -18.97 13.66
C PHE A 337 17.09 -19.31 14.59
N PRO A 338 18.20 -19.88 14.08
CA PRO A 338 19.36 -20.26 14.89
C PRO A 338 20.26 -19.04 15.18
N TYR A 339 19.84 -18.17 16.10
CA TYR A 339 20.55 -16.92 16.43
C TYR A 339 22.03 -17.13 16.76
N TRP A 340 22.36 -18.17 17.53
CA TRP A 340 23.76 -18.45 17.87
C TRP A 340 24.62 -18.68 16.62
N GLY A 341 24.20 -19.58 15.73
CA GLY A 341 24.95 -19.88 14.51
C GLY A 341 25.00 -18.68 13.55
N ALA A 342 23.92 -17.91 13.45
CA ALA A 342 23.90 -16.68 12.67
C ALA A 342 24.88 -15.63 13.24
N LYS A 343 24.96 -15.46 14.57
CA LYS A 343 25.92 -14.57 15.22
C LYS A 343 27.37 -14.99 14.94
N GLU A 344 27.69 -16.28 14.99
CA GLU A 344 29.03 -16.76 14.63
C GLU A 344 29.40 -16.45 13.18
N LEU A 345 28.46 -16.64 12.25
CA LEU A 345 28.67 -16.31 10.85
C LEU A 345 28.86 -14.81 10.62
N LEU A 346 28.13 -13.96 11.36
CA LEU A 346 28.27 -12.50 11.29
C LEU A 346 29.59 -11.97 11.89
N ARG A 347 30.30 -12.76 12.70
CA ARG A 347 31.65 -12.41 13.17
C ARG A 347 32.76 -12.68 12.14
N VAL A 348 32.43 -13.34 11.03
CA VAL A 348 33.41 -13.65 9.99
C VAL A 348 33.87 -12.37 9.30
N ALA A 349 35.15 -12.03 9.44
CA ALA A 349 35.73 -10.79 8.90
C ALA A 349 35.62 -10.66 7.36
N ASN A 350 35.60 -11.77 6.63
CA ASN A 350 35.42 -11.74 5.18
C ASN A 350 33.94 -11.73 4.81
N ALA A 351 33.46 -10.60 4.29
CA ALA A 351 32.05 -10.41 3.93
C ALA A 351 31.51 -11.45 2.94
N GLN A 352 32.31 -11.91 1.98
CA GLN A 352 31.89 -12.96 1.04
C GLN A 352 31.64 -14.29 1.76
N LYS A 353 32.53 -14.69 2.67
CA LYS A 353 32.37 -15.90 3.49
C LYS A 353 31.20 -15.76 4.46
N MET A 354 31.03 -14.59 5.08
CA MET A 354 29.88 -14.28 5.94
C MET A 354 28.57 -14.47 5.18
N ILE A 355 28.42 -13.81 4.02
CA ILE A 355 27.20 -13.91 3.19
C ILE A 355 26.97 -15.34 2.72
N ALA A 356 28.02 -16.04 2.26
CA ALA A 356 27.91 -17.44 1.86
C ALA A 356 27.44 -18.34 3.03
N GLY A 357 27.95 -18.09 4.24
CA GLY A 357 27.52 -18.78 5.45
C GLY A 357 26.05 -18.51 5.79
N ILE A 358 25.62 -17.24 5.79
CA ILE A 358 24.22 -16.86 6.05
C ILE A 358 23.28 -17.45 5.00
N LEU A 359 23.67 -17.42 3.72
CA LEU A 359 22.93 -18.07 2.64
C LEU A 359 22.86 -19.58 2.84
N GLY A 360 23.96 -20.22 3.27
CA GLY A 360 23.97 -21.63 3.64
C GLY A 360 22.98 -21.93 4.77
N LEU A 361 22.98 -21.12 5.81
CA LEU A 361 22.07 -21.26 6.95
C LEU A 361 20.59 -21.13 6.55
N LEU A 362 20.27 -20.21 5.63
CA LEU A 362 18.90 -19.95 5.19
C LEU A 362 18.41 -20.92 4.10
N LEU A 363 19.27 -21.26 3.15
CA LEU A 363 18.91 -21.89 1.87
C LEU A 363 19.46 -23.30 1.66
N ALA A 364 20.43 -23.77 2.45
CA ALA A 364 20.97 -25.12 2.26
C ALA A 364 19.91 -26.20 2.52
N ARG A 365 20.04 -27.30 1.78
CA ARG A 365 19.17 -28.49 1.85
C ARG A 365 20.00 -29.72 2.23
N PRO A 366 20.40 -29.87 3.51
CA PRO A 366 21.26 -30.97 3.92
C PRO A 366 20.56 -32.31 3.70
N LEU A 367 21.20 -33.24 2.99
CA LEU A 367 20.66 -34.56 2.67
C LEU A 367 19.27 -34.52 2.00
N GLY A 368 18.99 -33.46 1.23
CA GLY A 368 17.69 -33.26 0.58
C GLY A 368 16.59 -32.70 1.48
N ALA A 369 16.86 -32.41 2.76
CA ALA A 369 15.88 -31.81 3.66
C ALA A 369 15.49 -30.38 3.24
N PRO A 370 14.28 -29.90 3.56
CA PRO A 370 13.88 -28.53 3.30
C PRO A 370 14.80 -27.51 3.98
N SER A 371 15.09 -26.40 3.30
CA SER A 371 15.91 -25.32 3.88
C SER A 371 15.22 -24.65 5.07
N LEU A 372 15.95 -23.86 5.87
CA LEU A 372 15.35 -23.09 6.97
C LEU A 372 14.22 -22.17 6.47
N LEU A 373 14.45 -21.47 5.35
CA LEU A 373 13.40 -20.64 4.73
C LEU A 373 12.15 -21.47 4.39
N GLN A 374 12.33 -22.64 3.79
CA GLN A 374 11.21 -23.52 3.44
C GLN A 374 10.50 -24.06 4.68
N ARG A 375 11.23 -24.40 5.75
CA ARG A 375 10.64 -24.86 7.03
C ARG A 375 9.81 -23.77 7.68
N VAL A 376 10.33 -22.54 7.76
CA VAL A 376 9.60 -21.38 8.29
C VAL A 376 8.33 -21.13 7.48
N LEU A 377 8.44 -21.06 6.15
CA LEU A 377 7.28 -20.83 5.27
C LEU A 377 6.27 -21.98 5.35
N SER A 378 6.73 -23.24 5.44
CA SER A 378 5.83 -24.40 5.60
C SER A 378 5.11 -24.40 6.94
N ALA A 379 5.79 -24.00 8.03
CA ALA A 379 5.18 -23.91 9.36
C ALA A 379 4.09 -22.82 9.39
N ILE A 380 4.36 -21.67 8.79
CA ILE A 380 3.42 -20.54 8.75
C ILE A 380 2.29 -20.80 7.75
N ILE A 381 2.62 -20.90 6.47
CA ILE A 381 1.66 -20.95 5.36
C ILE A 381 0.97 -22.31 5.29
N GLY A 382 1.73 -23.39 5.45
CA GLY A 382 1.20 -24.76 5.43
C GLY A 382 0.37 -25.09 6.68
N GLY A 383 0.74 -24.53 7.84
CA GLY A 383 -0.04 -24.60 9.07
C GLY A 383 -1.42 -23.95 8.92
N GLU A 384 -1.47 -22.72 8.40
CA GLU A 384 -2.72 -22.01 8.10
C GLU A 384 -3.62 -22.81 7.13
N ALA A 385 -3.06 -23.36 6.05
CA ALA A 385 -3.83 -24.14 5.07
C ALA A 385 -4.52 -25.38 5.70
N LYS A 386 -3.81 -26.10 6.59
CA LYS A 386 -4.38 -27.22 7.35
C LYS A 386 -5.41 -26.75 8.38
N GLY A 387 -5.18 -25.58 8.97
CA GLY A 387 -6.09 -24.91 9.88
C GLY A 387 -7.43 -24.61 9.22
N PHE A 388 -7.45 -24.00 8.02
CA PHE A 388 -8.69 -23.72 7.29
C PHE A 388 -9.49 -24.98 7.00
N GLU A 389 -8.84 -26.06 6.56
CA GLU A 389 -9.50 -27.34 6.28
C GLU A 389 -10.23 -27.86 7.54
N LYS A 390 -9.47 -28.08 8.62
CA LYS A 390 -9.98 -28.75 9.82
C LYS A 390 -10.92 -27.87 10.64
N ASN A 391 -10.58 -26.60 10.80
CA ASN A 391 -11.24 -25.72 11.76
C ASN A 391 -12.44 -24.98 11.17
N LEU A 392 -12.48 -24.77 9.85
CA LEU A 392 -13.51 -23.96 9.20
C LEU A 392 -14.27 -24.75 8.13
N MET A 393 -13.56 -25.36 7.18
CA MET A 393 -14.17 -26.00 6.01
C MET A 393 -14.96 -27.27 6.38
N THR A 394 -14.41 -28.20 7.17
CA THR A 394 -15.12 -29.42 7.57
C THR A 394 -16.44 -29.13 8.31
N PRO A 395 -16.48 -28.24 9.32
CA PRO A 395 -17.74 -27.84 9.94
C PRO A 395 -18.71 -27.12 8.99
N LEU A 396 -18.20 -26.27 8.09
CA LEU A 396 -19.02 -25.59 7.09
C LEU A 396 -19.69 -26.57 6.11
N ARG A 397 -18.95 -27.57 5.60
CA ARG A 397 -19.52 -28.61 4.71
C ARG A 397 -20.71 -29.31 5.39
N LYS A 398 -20.55 -29.69 6.66
CA LYS A 398 -21.61 -30.31 7.46
C LYS A 398 -22.81 -29.39 7.65
N ALA A 399 -22.58 -28.10 7.89
CA ALA A 399 -23.63 -27.13 8.16
C ALA A 399 -24.37 -26.65 6.89
N ILE A 400 -23.74 -26.70 5.72
CA ILE A 400 -24.36 -26.41 4.42
C ILE A 400 -25.21 -27.60 3.95
N ASN A 401 -24.73 -28.82 4.19
CA ASN A 401 -25.43 -30.07 3.88
C ASN A 401 -26.02 -30.15 2.45
N ASN A 402 -25.30 -29.59 1.47
CA ASN A 402 -25.68 -29.60 0.06
C ASN A 402 -24.45 -29.95 -0.80
N PRO A 403 -24.31 -31.22 -1.24
CA PRO A 403 -23.16 -31.67 -2.02
C PRO A 403 -22.96 -30.89 -3.33
N ASN A 404 -24.04 -30.50 -4.02
CA ASN A 404 -23.95 -29.78 -5.28
C ASN A 404 -23.31 -28.40 -5.09
N ILE A 405 -23.65 -27.69 -4.01
CA ILE A 405 -23.08 -26.35 -3.75
C ILE A 405 -21.60 -26.48 -3.43
N ILE A 406 -21.25 -27.46 -2.60
CA ILE A 406 -19.87 -27.75 -2.24
C ILE A 406 -19.05 -28.14 -3.47
N HIS A 407 -19.59 -28.97 -4.36
CA HIS A 407 -18.94 -29.39 -5.59
C HIS A 407 -18.74 -28.22 -6.55
N ALA A 408 -19.77 -27.38 -6.77
CA ALA A 408 -19.66 -26.19 -7.62
C ALA A 408 -18.57 -25.21 -7.11
N ILE A 409 -18.50 -24.98 -5.80
CA ILE A 409 -17.47 -24.13 -5.19
C ILE A 409 -16.08 -24.76 -5.29
N ASP A 410 -15.95 -26.06 -4.98
CA ASP A 410 -14.68 -26.77 -5.06
C ASP A 410 -14.16 -26.78 -6.51
N ASN A 411 -15.04 -26.97 -7.50
CA ASN A 411 -14.69 -26.94 -8.92
C ASN A 411 -14.26 -25.55 -9.35
N TYR A 412 -15.00 -24.50 -9.00
CA TYR A 412 -14.56 -23.14 -9.27
C TYR A 412 -13.17 -22.88 -8.67
N ALA A 413 -12.98 -23.14 -7.38
CA ALA A 413 -11.71 -22.84 -6.74
C ALA A 413 -10.53 -23.62 -7.35
N LYS A 414 -10.74 -24.89 -7.73
CA LYS A 414 -9.70 -25.76 -8.32
C LYS A 414 -9.41 -25.42 -9.78
N GLN A 415 -10.46 -25.33 -10.60
CA GLN A 415 -10.36 -25.33 -12.06
C GLN A 415 -10.30 -23.91 -12.65
N SER A 416 -10.70 -22.88 -11.89
CA SER A 416 -10.81 -21.53 -12.43
C SER A 416 -9.47 -21.01 -12.93
N SER A 417 -9.39 -20.78 -14.25
CA SER A 417 -8.32 -19.98 -14.83
C SER A 417 -8.46 -18.52 -14.42
N ARG A 418 -7.39 -17.74 -14.56
CA ARG A 418 -7.42 -16.28 -14.35
C ARG A 418 -8.51 -15.59 -15.16
N ILE A 419 -8.72 -16.06 -16.40
CA ILE A 419 -9.74 -15.52 -17.30
C ILE A 419 -11.14 -15.86 -16.81
N GLU A 420 -11.35 -17.09 -16.35
CA GLU A 420 -12.64 -17.51 -15.82
C GLU A 420 -12.99 -16.75 -14.54
N SER A 421 -12.08 -16.68 -13.57
CA SER A 421 -12.31 -15.89 -12.34
C SER A 421 -12.62 -14.43 -12.64
N ARG A 422 -11.99 -13.87 -13.69
CA ARG A 422 -12.32 -12.53 -14.15
C ARG A 422 -13.68 -12.45 -14.82
N ALA A 423 -14.03 -13.41 -15.67
CA ALA A 423 -15.34 -13.46 -16.32
C ALA A 423 -16.47 -13.55 -15.27
N VAL A 424 -16.28 -14.32 -14.21
CA VAL A 424 -17.19 -14.38 -13.05
C VAL A 424 -17.37 -13.02 -12.38
N ARG A 425 -16.27 -12.29 -12.14
CA ARG A 425 -16.35 -10.94 -11.54
C ARG A 425 -17.06 -9.93 -12.46
N VAL A 426 -16.74 -9.94 -13.75
CA VAL A 426 -17.40 -9.07 -14.74
C VAL A 426 -18.89 -9.38 -14.85
N GLU A 427 -19.28 -10.66 -14.87
CA GLU A 427 -20.68 -11.05 -14.90
C GLU A 427 -21.41 -10.68 -13.61
N SER A 428 -20.77 -10.81 -12.45
CA SER A 428 -21.30 -10.35 -11.17
C SER A 428 -21.64 -8.86 -11.21
N GLU A 429 -20.69 -8.03 -11.68
CA GLU A 429 -20.90 -6.58 -11.86
C GLU A 429 -22.03 -6.25 -12.84
N GLN A 430 -22.06 -6.91 -14.01
CA GLN A 430 -23.06 -6.66 -15.05
C GLN A 430 -24.48 -7.08 -14.65
N THR A 431 -24.60 -8.19 -13.91
CA THR A 431 -25.91 -8.76 -13.56
C THR A 431 -26.44 -8.29 -12.21
N GLY A 432 -25.61 -7.59 -11.42
CA GLY A 432 -25.96 -7.22 -10.04
C GLY A 432 -25.95 -8.40 -9.07
N ASN A 433 -25.47 -9.57 -9.49
CA ASN A 433 -25.47 -10.78 -8.68
C ASN A 433 -24.18 -10.92 -7.87
N ASP A 434 -24.28 -11.62 -6.75
CA ASP A 434 -23.13 -12.02 -5.95
C ASP A 434 -22.22 -12.98 -6.73
N ILE A 435 -20.91 -12.92 -6.50
CA ILE A 435 -19.95 -13.85 -7.11
C ILE A 435 -20.33 -15.31 -6.85
N LEU A 436 -20.81 -15.64 -5.65
CA LEU A 436 -21.26 -17.00 -5.37
C LEU A 436 -22.44 -17.40 -6.27
N ALA A 437 -23.41 -16.51 -6.46
CA ALA A 437 -24.57 -16.80 -7.31
C ALA A 437 -24.13 -17.05 -8.76
N VAL A 438 -23.22 -16.23 -9.30
CA VAL A 438 -22.65 -16.43 -10.64
C VAL A 438 -21.94 -17.79 -10.76
N ILE A 439 -21.13 -18.17 -9.76
CA ILE A 439 -20.46 -19.48 -9.72
C ILE A 439 -21.49 -20.62 -9.77
N LEU A 440 -22.55 -20.54 -8.95
CA LEU A 440 -23.59 -21.57 -8.91
C LEU A 440 -24.36 -21.67 -10.23
N LEU A 441 -24.70 -20.53 -10.85
CA LEU A 441 -25.38 -20.52 -12.15
C LEU A 441 -24.51 -21.10 -13.27
N ARG A 442 -23.21 -20.78 -13.28
CA ARG A 442 -22.25 -21.32 -14.27
C ARG A 442 -22.01 -22.82 -14.13
N SER A 443 -22.18 -23.38 -12.94
CA SER A 443 -22.07 -24.83 -12.73
C SER A 443 -23.17 -25.64 -13.43
N GLN A 444 -24.23 -24.99 -13.92
CA GLN A 444 -25.42 -25.59 -14.57
C GLN A 444 -26.10 -26.69 -13.74
N SER A 445 -25.77 -26.78 -12.45
CA SER A 445 -26.28 -27.80 -11.52
C SER A 445 -27.49 -27.32 -10.71
N PHE A 446 -27.95 -26.09 -10.95
CA PHE A 446 -28.99 -25.43 -10.18
C PHE A 446 -30.02 -24.74 -11.08
N ASN A 447 -31.27 -24.72 -10.63
CA ASN A 447 -32.28 -23.82 -11.19
C ASN A 447 -31.90 -22.37 -10.84
N LYS A 448 -32.04 -21.47 -11.82
CA LYS A 448 -31.82 -20.04 -11.65
C LYS A 448 -32.67 -19.46 -10.51
N ASP A 449 -33.94 -19.85 -10.43
CA ASP A 449 -34.87 -19.29 -9.44
C ASP A 449 -34.43 -19.62 -8.01
N ASP A 450 -33.98 -20.86 -7.75
CA ASP A 450 -33.48 -21.28 -6.44
C ASP A 450 -32.24 -20.48 -6.00
N VAL A 451 -31.29 -20.26 -6.92
CA VAL A 451 -30.09 -19.48 -6.63
C VAL A 451 -30.44 -18.03 -6.33
N MET A 452 -31.34 -17.44 -7.13
CA MET A 452 -31.80 -16.07 -6.94
C MET A 452 -32.59 -15.90 -5.66
N GLU A 453 -33.37 -16.91 -5.24
CA GLU A 453 -34.09 -16.89 -3.97
C GLU A 453 -33.13 -16.94 -2.77
N MET A 454 -32.11 -17.80 -2.81
CA MET A 454 -31.05 -17.84 -1.79
C MET A 454 -30.30 -16.50 -1.69
N GLN A 455 -29.92 -15.92 -2.84
CA GLN A 455 -29.28 -14.60 -2.88
C GLN A 455 -30.19 -13.53 -2.29
N ARG A 456 -31.47 -13.47 -2.69
CA ARG A 456 -32.46 -12.52 -2.18
C ARG A 456 -32.59 -12.63 -0.66
N ALA A 457 -32.69 -13.85 -0.13
CA ALA A 457 -32.77 -14.10 1.30
C ALA A 457 -31.53 -13.57 2.04
N TYR A 458 -30.33 -13.85 1.54
CA TYR A 458 -29.07 -13.35 2.11
C TYR A 458 -28.97 -11.82 2.05
N VAL A 459 -29.22 -11.22 0.88
CA VAL A 459 -29.07 -9.77 0.66
C VAL A 459 -30.01 -8.96 1.54
N ASN A 460 -31.19 -9.50 1.87
CA ASN A 460 -32.15 -8.87 2.77
C ASN A 460 -31.97 -9.26 4.25
N SER A 461 -30.93 -10.03 4.59
CA SER A 461 -30.64 -10.45 5.97
C SER A 461 -29.50 -9.63 6.61
N PRO A 462 -29.40 -9.59 7.95
CA PRO A 462 -28.28 -8.99 8.66
C PRO A 462 -26.91 -9.60 8.31
N LEU A 463 -26.87 -10.84 7.80
CA LEU A 463 -25.65 -11.52 7.38
C LEU A 463 -24.94 -10.83 6.21
N ARG A 464 -25.65 -10.00 5.43
CA ARG A 464 -25.01 -9.17 4.42
C ARG A 464 -23.97 -8.24 5.03
N GLY A 465 -24.27 -7.66 6.20
CA GLY A 465 -23.40 -6.72 6.90
C GLY A 465 -22.29 -7.38 7.72
N ASP A 466 -22.58 -8.55 8.30
CA ASP A 466 -21.63 -9.33 9.09
C ASP A 466 -21.68 -10.82 8.69
N LEU A 467 -20.93 -11.16 7.64
CA LEU A 467 -20.90 -12.52 7.09
C LEU A 467 -20.35 -13.53 8.10
N ASP A 468 -19.42 -13.11 8.96
CA ASP A 468 -18.77 -13.98 9.95
C ASP A 468 -19.74 -14.47 11.03
N ALA A 469 -20.87 -13.79 11.20
CA ALA A 469 -21.95 -14.23 12.08
C ALA A 469 -22.64 -15.52 11.60
N ALA A 470 -22.41 -15.96 10.35
CA ALA A 470 -22.92 -17.23 9.82
C ALA A 470 -22.06 -18.47 10.16
N TYR A 471 -20.85 -18.28 10.73
CA TYR A 471 -19.98 -19.40 11.08
C TYR A 471 -20.67 -20.35 12.09
N PRO A 472 -20.68 -21.66 11.83
CA PRO A 472 -21.19 -22.66 12.79
C PRO A 472 -20.46 -22.64 14.14
N MET A 473 -21.13 -23.11 15.20
CA MET A 473 -20.51 -23.24 16.53
C MET A 473 -19.33 -24.22 16.53
N ASP A 474 -19.42 -25.28 15.72
CA ASP A 474 -18.36 -26.29 15.56
C ASP A 474 -17.08 -25.73 14.87
N CYS A 475 -17.14 -24.54 14.24
CA CYS A 475 -15.95 -23.90 13.71
C CYS A 475 -15.04 -23.44 14.84
N LYS A 476 -13.73 -23.70 14.77
CA LYS A 476 -12.78 -23.22 15.79
C LYS A 476 -12.35 -21.79 15.46
N ILE A 477 -13.05 -20.85 16.07
CA ILE A 477 -12.81 -19.41 15.99
C ILE A 477 -12.47 -18.94 17.41
N GLU A 478 -11.48 -18.06 17.54
CA GLU A 478 -11.11 -17.48 18.83
C GLU A 478 -12.27 -16.73 19.45
N GLU A 479 -12.40 -16.80 20.78
CA GLU A 479 -13.56 -16.27 21.51
C GLU A 479 -13.81 -14.78 21.25
N GLY A 480 -12.74 -13.97 21.20
CA GLY A 480 -12.83 -12.54 20.88
C GLY A 480 -13.12 -12.21 19.41
N GLN A 481 -13.02 -13.19 18.50
CA GLN A 481 -13.29 -13.02 17.07
C GLN A 481 -14.67 -13.56 16.68
N ARG A 482 -15.31 -14.39 17.53
CA ARG A 482 -16.63 -14.95 17.24
C ARG A 482 -17.70 -13.87 17.27
N ARG A 483 -18.45 -13.78 16.17
CA ARG A 483 -19.59 -12.88 16.05
C ARG A 483 -20.85 -13.47 16.68
N PRO A 484 -21.69 -12.66 17.33
CA PRO A 484 -22.97 -13.13 17.85
C PRO A 484 -23.85 -13.62 16.69
N ALA A 485 -24.51 -14.76 16.85
CA ALA A 485 -25.41 -15.28 15.84
C ALA A 485 -26.58 -14.29 15.62
N PRO A 486 -26.92 -13.95 14.38
CA PRO A 486 -28.00 -13.01 14.11
C PRO A 486 -29.35 -13.64 14.48
N GLN A 487 -30.29 -12.82 14.95
CA GLN A 487 -31.68 -13.22 15.07
C GLN A 487 -32.30 -13.26 13.67
N LEU A 488 -32.40 -14.46 13.10
CA LEU A 488 -33.05 -14.69 11.82
C LEU A 488 -34.41 -15.32 12.08
N SER A 489 -35.47 -14.67 11.61
CA SER A 489 -36.85 -15.14 11.73
C SER A 489 -37.55 -15.04 10.39
N GLY A 490 -38.51 -15.94 10.13
CA GLY A 490 -39.30 -15.97 8.90
C GLY A 490 -38.86 -17.07 7.93
N GLN A 491 -39.60 -17.19 6.83
CA GLN A 491 -39.48 -18.27 5.85
C GLN A 491 -38.09 -18.31 5.17
N ASP A 492 -37.42 -17.15 5.04
CA ASP A 492 -36.15 -17.02 4.33
C ASP A 492 -34.90 -17.34 5.17
N ALA A 493 -35.04 -17.57 6.49
CA ALA A 493 -33.89 -17.68 7.40
C ALA A 493 -32.90 -18.80 7.02
N HIS A 494 -33.42 -19.96 6.62
CA HIS A 494 -32.60 -21.10 6.18
C HIS A 494 -31.86 -20.78 4.87
N LEU A 495 -32.52 -20.15 3.91
CA LEU A 495 -31.93 -19.79 2.62
C LEU A 495 -30.79 -18.77 2.79
N ALA A 496 -30.99 -17.75 3.62
CA ALA A 496 -29.97 -16.76 3.94
C ALA A 496 -28.74 -17.39 4.61
N LEU A 497 -28.95 -18.29 5.58
CA LEU A 497 -27.85 -19.02 6.25
C LEU A 497 -27.09 -19.93 5.30
N THR A 498 -27.80 -20.68 4.44
CA THR A 498 -27.17 -21.57 3.46
C THR A 498 -26.29 -20.76 2.52
N PHE A 499 -26.80 -19.67 1.95
CA PHE A 499 -26.02 -18.81 1.07
C PHE A 499 -24.80 -18.20 1.79
N ALA A 500 -24.98 -17.63 2.98
CA ALA A 500 -23.90 -17.05 3.77
C ALA A 500 -22.81 -18.07 4.12
N ARG A 501 -23.19 -19.27 4.56
CA ARG A 501 -22.25 -20.35 4.86
C ARG A 501 -21.52 -20.83 3.61
N SER A 502 -22.20 -20.88 2.47
CA SER A 502 -21.57 -21.19 1.19
C SER A 502 -20.59 -20.11 0.75
N LYS A 503 -20.84 -18.82 1.02
CA LYS A 503 -19.85 -17.75 0.83
C LYS A 503 -18.64 -17.92 1.75
N LEU A 504 -18.87 -18.23 3.03
CA LEU A 504 -17.78 -18.54 3.96
C LEU A 504 -16.98 -19.77 3.49
N TYR A 505 -17.66 -20.78 2.94
CA TYR A 505 -17.00 -21.96 2.41
C TYR A 505 -16.12 -21.60 1.20
N LEU A 506 -16.64 -20.87 0.21
CA LEU A 506 -15.88 -20.33 -0.92
C LEU A 506 -14.65 -19.55 -0.46
N ARG A 507 -14.81 -18.60 0.47
CA ARG A 507 -13.72 -17.83 1.08
C ARG A 507 -12.61 -18.75 1.60
N ASN A 508 -12.96 -19.74 2.41
CA ASN A 508 -11.96 -20.59 3.07
C ASN A 508 -11.30 -21.60 2.12
N VAL A 509 -12.02 -22.10 1.11
CA VAL A 509 -11.45 -22.91 0.03
C VAL A 509 -10.43 -22.10 -0.76
N LEU A 510 -10.77 -20.86 -1.16
CA LEU A 510 -9.87 -19.97 -1.87
C LEU A 510 -8.64 -19.59 -1.04
N LYS A 511 -8.81 -19.31 0.26
CA LYS A 511 -7.69 -19.07 1.20
C LYS A 511 -6.76 -20.28 1.26
N LYS A 512 -7.29 -21.49 1.38
CA LYS A 512 -6.49 -22.72 1.38
C LYS A 512 -5.70 -22.89 0.08
N ARG A 513 -6.37 -22.75 -1.07
CA ARG A 513 -5.74 -22.82 -2.40
C ARG A 513 -4.63 -21.79 -2.55
N ASP A 514 -4.89 -20.54 -2.19
CA ASP A 514 -3.91 -19.47 -2.30
C ASP A 514 -2.70 -19.71 -1.39
N ARG A 515 -2.87 -20.32 -0.21
CA ARG A 515 -1.74 -20.75 0.63
C ARG A 515 -0.93 -21.88 -0.02
N GLN A 516 -1.58 -22.82 -0.69
CA GLN A 516 -0.90 -23.86 -1.45
C GLN A 516 -0.08 -23.28 -2.62
N GLN A 517 -0.63 -22.31 -3.36
CA GLN A 517 0.08 -21.59 -4.42
C GLN A 517 1.28 -20.80 -3.90
N ALA A 518 1.13 -20.08 -2.78
CA ALA A 518 2.24 -19.37 -2.14
C ALA A 518 3.35 -20.33 -1.68
N LEU A 519 2.97 -21.51 -1.16
CA LEU A 519 3.93 -22.55 -0.76
C LEU A 519 4.66 -23.17 -1.96
N ALA A 520 3.96 -23.37 -3.09
CA ALA A 520 4.56 -23.84 -4.33
C ALA A 520 5.63 -22.86 -4.83
N MET A 521 5.33 -21.56 -4.87
CA MET A 521 6.31 -20.51 -5.20
C MET A 521 7.51 -20.55 -4.27
N ALA A 522 7.28 -20.63 -2.95
CA ALA A 522 8.30 -20.68 -1.91
C ALA A 522 9.24 -21.89 -2.02
N ASN A 523 8.72 -23.04 -2.39
CA ASN A 523 9.50 -24.27 -2.59
C ASN A 523 10.31 -24.27 -3.88
N GLY A 524 9.92 -23.39 -4.79
CA GLY A 524 10.58 -23.11 -6.03
C GLY A 524 12.02 -22.57 -5.93
N SER A 525 12.75 -22.62 -7.04
CA SER A 525 14.12 -22.08 -7.12
C SER A 525 14.22 -20.57 -7.29
N LEU A 526 13.13 -19.88 -7.66
CA LEU A 526 13.15 -18.46 -8.03
C LEU A 526 13.42 -17.59 -6.80
N ILE A 527 12.64 -17.77 -5.72
CA ILE A 527 12.79 -17.03 -4.46
C ILE A 527 14.21 -17.19 -3.86
N PRO A 528 14.75 -18.42 -3.67
CA PRO A 528 16.13 -18.60 -3.23
C PRO A 528 17.16 -17.91 -4.13
N THR A 529 16.94 -17.91 -5.45
CA THR A 529 17.83 -17.25 -6.42
C THR A 529 17.78 -15.74 -6.25
N VAL A 530 16.61 -15.14 -6.07
CA VAL A 530 16.46 -13.70 -5.81
C VAL A 530 17.17 -13.31 -4.52
N ILE A 531 16.98 -14.05 -3.43
CA ILE A 531 17.65 -13.80 -2.16
C ILE A 531 19.17 -13.86 -2.35
N LYS A 532 19.67 -14.89 -3.05
CA LYS A 532 21.10 -15.06 -3.33
C LYS A 532 21.67 -13.91 -4.15
N GLU A 533 21.00 -13.48 -5.23
CA GLU A 533 21.46 -12.38 -6.09
C GLU A 533 21.35 -11.02 -5.38
N THR A 534 20.30 -10.81 -4.59
CA THR A 534 20.13 -9.61 -3.75
C THR A 534 21.30 -9.44 -2.79
N LEU A 535 21.69 -10.50 -2.07
CA LEU A 535 22.79 -10.42 -1.09
C LEU A 535 24.20 -10.44 -1.73
N ASN A 536 24.42 -11.20 -2.80
CA ASN A 536 25.77 -11.35 -3.40
C ASN A 536 26.10 -10.32 -4.49
N GLN A 537 25.11 -9.72 -5.15
CA GLN A 537 25.33 -8.84 -6.28
C GLN A 537 24.85 -7.43 -5.99
N VAL A 538 23.57 -7.28 -5.63
CA VAL A 538 22.94 -5.97 -5.47
C VAL A 538 23.45 -5.24 -4.23
N PHE A 539 23.42 -5.90 -3.06
CA PHE A 539 23.78 -5.29 -1.78
C PHE A 539 25.13 -5.73 -1.23
N TYR A 540 25.92 -6.51 -1.99
CA TYR A 540 27.23 -6.95 -1.52
C TYR A 540 28.15 -5.78 -1.11
N PRO A 541 28.28 -4.69 -1.90
CA PRO A 541 29.10 -3.55 -1.50
C PRO A 541 28.66 -2.94 -0.17
N SER A 542 27.35 -2.70 0.00
CA SER A 542 26.79 -2.12 1.22
C SER A 542 26.97 -3.05 2.43
N ILE A 543 26.66 -4.34 2.29
CA ILE A 543 26.83 -5.33 3.37
C ILE A 543 28.31 -5.42 3.78
N ARG A 544 29.23 -5.40 2.80
CA ARG A 544 30.67 -5.43 3.07
C ARG A 544 31.11 -4.21 3.86
N GLU A 545 30.66 -3.00 3.51
CA GLU A 545 31.03 -1.80 4.24
C GLU A 545 30.41 -1.77 5.64
N ILE A 546 29.14 -2.15 5.80
CA ILE A 546 28.48 -2.26 7.10
C ILE A 546 29.22 -3.26 8.00
N ALA A 547 29.59 -4.43 7.49
CA ALA A 547 30.29 -5.46 8.27
C ALA A 547 31.68 -5.03 8.77
N LYS A 548 32.28 -4.00 8.16
CA LYS A 548 33.55 -3.43 8.63
C LYS A 548 33.37 -2.41 9.76
N HIS A 549 32.22 -1.74 9.82
CA HIS A 549 31.99 -0.60 10.71
C HIS A 549 31.05 -0.92 11.87
N ALA A 550 30.13 -1.88 11.69
CA ALA A 550 29.15 -2.27 12.69
C ALA A 550 29.41 -3.67 13.23
N ASN A 551 29.17 -3.87 14.53
CA ASN A 551 29.23 -5.19 15.16
C ASN A 551 27.94 -5.97 14.87
N LEU A 552 27.83 -6.54 13.66
CA LEU A 552 26.63 -7.22 13.19
C LEU A 552 26.16 -8.36 14.10
N ALA A 553 27.09 -9.08 14.74
CA ALA A 553 26.73 -10.13 15.70
C ALA A 553 26.08 -9.56 16.96
N SER A 554 26.58 -8.44 17.48
CA SER A 554 25.96 -7.73 18.61
C SER A 554 24.60 -7.17 18.21
N ARG A 555 24.50 -6.55 17.03
CA ARG A 555 23.23 -5.98 16.51
C ARG A 555 22.16 -7.04 16.28
N LEU A 556 22.54 -8.25 15.85
CA LEU A 556 21.61 -9.38 15.80
C LEU A 556 21.18 -9.84 17.21
N GLY A 557 22.07 -9.75 18.21
CA GLY A 557 21.73 -10.03 19.62
C GLY A 557 20.78 -9.00 20.23
N ASP A 558 20.93 -7.72 19.85
CA ASP A 558 19.99 -6.65 20.21
C ASP A 558 18.59 -6.96 19.64
N LEU A 559 18.51 -7.32 18.35
CA LEU A 559 17.24 -7.72 17.71
C LEU A 559 16.63 -8.98 18.32
N GLU A 560 17.45 -9.98 18.68
CA GLU A 560 17.01 -11.18 19.39
C GLU A 560 16.35 -10.82 20.72
N SER A 561 16.97 -9.91 21.49
CA SER A 561 16.49 -9.46 22.79
C SER A 561 15.17 -8.69 22.68
N PHE A 562 15.07 -7.78 21.72
CA PHE A 562 13.84 -7.05 21.44
C PHE A 562 12.67 -7.98 21.10
N ASN A 563 12.90 -8.94 20.19
CA ASN A 563 11.86 -9.91 19.81
C ASN A 563 11.44 -10.79 20.99
N LYS A 564 12.40 -11.24 21.81
CA LYS A 564 12.12 -12.04 23.01
C LYS A 564 11.23 -11.28 23.99
N ASP A 565 11.55 -10.02 24.28
CA ASP A 565 10.76 -9.18 25.17
C ASP A 565 9.37 -8.87 24.60
N MET A 566 9.28 -8.60 23.29
CA MET A 566 8.00 -8.40 22.61
C MET A 566 7.10 -9.63 22.70
N ILE A 567 7.67 -10.82 22.43
CA ILE A 567 6.93 -12.09 22.50
C ILE A 567 6.48 -12.36 23.93
N LYS A 568 7.34 -12.08 24.92
CA LYS A 568 7.00 -12.22 26.35
C LYS A 568 5.85 -11.29 26.73
N LEU A 569 5.92 -10.01 26.33
CA LEU A 569 4.87 -9.02 26.63
C LEU A 569 3.53 -9.46 26.05
N ARG A 570 3.47 -9.79 24.75
CA ARG A 570 2.24 -10.27 24.10
C ARG A 570 1.70 -11.56 24.73
N SER A 571 2.57 -12.50 25.07
CA SER A 571 2.18 -13.77 25.68
C SER A 571 1.68 -13.64 27.13
N SER A 572 2.02 -12.54 27.82
CA SER A 572 1.55 -12.29 29.19
C SER A 572 0.08 -11.86 29.27
N GLY A 573 -0.53 -11.49 28.14
CA GLY A 573 -1.88 -10.93 28.10
C GLY A 573 -1.95 -9.42 28.36
N ASP A 574 -0.82 -8.74 28.60
CA ASP A 574 -0.80 -7.28 28.77
C ASP A 574 -1.09 -6.55 27.44
N LYS A 575 -2.27 -5.93 27.37
CA LYS A 575 -2.75 -5.15 26.22
C LYS A 575 -2.67 -3.64 26.46
N ARG A 576 -2.02 -3.17 27.52
CA ARG A 576 -1.88 -1.73 27.79
C ARG A 576 -0.87 -1.11 26.83
N PHE A 577 -1.25 -0.01 26.17
CA PHE A 577 -0.39 0.66 25.19
C PHE A 577 0.94 1.13 25.81
N GLU A 578 0.90 1.56 27.06
CA GLU A 578 2.04 2.07 27.82
C GLU A 578 3.14 1.02 28.02
N SER A 579 2.77 -0.26 28.16
CA SER A 579 3.71 -1.39 28.23
C SER A 579 4.50 -1.57 26.92
N TRP A 580 3.90 -1.23 25.78
CA TRP A 580 4.55 -1.28 24.47
C TRP A 580 5.44 -0.05 24.22
N VAL A 581 5.07 1.12 24.75
CA VAL A 581 5.95 2.29 24.78
C VAL A 581 7.19 2.03 25.64
N ALA A 582 7.01 1.40 26.81
CA ALA A 582 8.12 0.98 27.67
C ALA A 582 9.02 -0.05 26.99
N LEU A 583 8.45 -1.01 26.25
CA LEU A 583 9.22 -1.94 25.42
C LEU A 583 10.09 -1.19 24.40
N ALA A 584 9.52 -0.24 23.66
CA ALA A 584 10.28 0.55 22.71
C ALA A 584 11.39 1.36 23.41
N ALA A 585 11.10 1.98 24.54
CA ALA A 585 12.07 2.74 25.33
C ALA A 585 13.26 1.89 25.81
N ARG A 586 13.04 0.62 26.20
CA ARG A 586 14.13 -0.28 26.61
C ARG A 586 15.10 -0.61 25.48
N HIS A 587 14.64 -0.59 24.23
CA HIS A 587 15.39 -1.07 23.06
C HIS A 587 15.81 0.02 22.07
N GLU A 588 15.37 1.27 22.23
CA GLU A 588 15.64 2.37 21.30
C GLU A 588 17.14 2.68 21.14
N GLN A 589 17.90 2.62 22.24
CA GLN A 589 19.34 2.85 22.21
C GLN A 589 20.06 1.76 21.40
N SER A 590 19.62 0.50 21.48
CA SER A 590 20.19 -0.59 20.68
C SER A 590 19.93 -0.40 19.18
N LEU A 591 18.74 0.07 18.80
CA LEU A 591 18.44 0.41 17.41
C LEU A 591 19.29 1.60 16.94
N TYR A 592 19.40 2.64 17.77
CA TYR A 592 20.20 3.83 17.48
C TYR A 592 21.68 3.50 17.28
N MET A 593 22.24 2.59 18.08
CA MET A 593 23.64 2.16 17.95
C MET A 593 23.99 1.62 16.56
N LEU A 594 23.05 0.97 15.86
CA LEU A 594 23.28 0.51 14.49
C LEU A 594 23.48 1.69 13.52
N PHE A 595 22.71 2.76 13.67
CA PHE A 595 22.84 3.97 12.86
C PHE A 595 24.10 4.75 13.20
N HIS A 596 24.44 4.84 14.49
CA HIS A 596 25.69 5.43 14.96
C HIS A 596 26.92 4.72 14.37
N GLU A 597 26.99 3.39 14.47
CA GLU A 597 28.11 2.60 13.93
C GLU A 597 28.26 2.74 12.40
N CYS A 598 27.14 2.96 11.70
CA CYS A 598 27.12 3.13 10.25
C CYS A 598 27.23 4.61 9.80
N ALA A 599 27.33 5.58 10.71
CA ALA A 599 27.23 7.00 10.37
C ALA A 599 28.23 7.41 9.29
N SER A 600 29.50 7.02 9.44
CA SER A 600 30.59 7.37 8.50
C SER A 600 30.44 6.82 7.09
N ILE A 601 29.61 5.77 6.89
CA ILE A 601 29.37 5.14 5.57
C ILE A 601 27.97 5.43 5.03
N SER A 602 27.17 6.20 5.75
CA SER A 602 25.75 6.35 5.44
C SER A 602 25.45 7.37 4.34
N GLN A 603 26.46 8.15 3.88
CA GLN A 603 26.29 9.22 2.88
C GLN A 603 25.42 8.82 1.68
N PRO A 604 25.62 7.66 1.01
CA PRO A 604 24.78 7.29 -0.14
C PRO A 604 23.29 7.13 0.21
N LEU A 605 22.98 6.67 1.43
CA LEU A 605 21.61 6.55 1.92
C LEU A 605 21.02 7.93 2.24
N PHE A 606 21.82 8.84 2.80
CA PHE A 606 21.40 10.21 3.08
C PHE A 606 21.21 11.03 1.81
N ASP A 607 22.06 10.86 0.79
CA ASP A 607 21.86 11.45 -0.54
C ASP A 607 20.53 10.97 -1.15
N TRP A 608 20.18 9.70 -0.96
CA TRP A 608 18.89 9.18 -1.40
C TRP A 608 17.71 9.77 -0.62
N PHE A 609 17.82 9.98 0.69
CA PHE A 609 16.82 10.73 1.46
C PHE A 609 16.71 12.19 1.01
N GLN A 610 17.82 12.79 0.57
CA GLN A 610 17.85 14.15 0.03
C GLN A 610 17.01 14.24 -1.25
N ILE A 611 17.14 13.28 -2.19
CA ILE A 611 16.29 13.20 -3.40
C ILE A 611 14.80 13.21 -3.01
N GLY A 612 14.41 12.42 -2.01
CA GLY A 612 13.02 12.39 -1.55
C GLY A 612 12.56 13.70 -0.89
N SER A 613 13.46 14.35 -0.15
CA SER A 613 13.20 15.66 0.48
C SER A 613 13.07 16.77 -0.57
N ASP A 614 13.89 16.72 -1.61
CA ASP A 614 13.91 17.67 -2.71
C ASP A 614 12.64 17.55 -3.57
N TYR A 615 12.19 16.32 -3.82
CA TYR A 615 10.89 16.07 -4.45
C TYR A 615 9.74 16.75 -3.69
N MET A 616 9.68 16.58 -2.36
CA MET A 616 8.65 17.19 -1.51
C MET A 616 8.76 18.73 -1.43
N ALA A 617 9.97 19.28 -1.53
CA ALA A 617 10.21 20.71 -1.37
C ALA A 617 9.97 21.51 -2.67
N LEU A 618 10.29 20.93 -3.83
CA LEU A 618 10.41 21.67 -5.10
C LEU A 618 9.26 21.53 -6.08
N SER A 619 8.42 20.53 -5.88
CA SER A 619 7.46 20.09 -6.89
C SER A 619 8.10 19.93 -8.27
N THR A 620 9.29 19.34 -8.33
CA THR A 620 10.06 19.11 -9.57
C THR A 620 9.78 17.72 -10.13
N SER A 621 9.79 17.62 -11.47
CA SER A 621 9.75 16.33 -12.17
C SER A 621 11.10 15.60 -12.18
N ASP A 622 12.19 16.25 -11.75
CA ASP A 622 13.57 15.71 -11.73
C ASP A 622 14.25 15.98 -10.37
N PRO A 623 13.81 15.32 -9.30
CA PRO A 623 14.36 15.54 -7.95
C PRO A 623 15.79 15.03 -7.78
N CYS A 624 16.33 14.28 -8.75
CA CYS A 624 17.73 13.86 -8.74
C CYS A 624 18.67 15.00 -9.14
N ARG A 625 18.14 16.06 -9.77
CA ARG A 625 18.86 17.27 -10.17
C ARG A 625 18.03 18.49 -9.75
N PRO A 626 17.94 18.78 -8.44
CA PRO A 626 17.07 19.83 -7.92
C PRO A 626 17.38 21.23 -8.48
N SER A 627 18.61 21.47 -8.96
CA SER A 627 19.04 22.70 -9.63
C SER A 627 18.66 22.80 -11.12
N ASN A 628 18.00 21.79 -11.69
CA ASN A 628 17.57 21.79 -13.09
C ASN A 628 16.31 22.66 -13.27
N ASP A 629 16.51 23.97 -13.52
CA ASP A 629 15.41 24.92 -13.75
C ASP A 629 14.60 24.65 -15.03
N ASN A 630 15.12 23.82 -15.95
CA ASN A 630 14.40 23.43 -17.17
C ASN A 630 13.43 22.25 -16.94
N ALA A 631 13.50 21.56 -15.80
CA ALA A 631 12.58 20.49 -15.46
C ALA A 631 11.17 21.07 -15.24
N PRO A 632 10.12 20.49 -15.85
CA PRO A 632 8.76 20.90 -15.55
C PRO A 632 8.45 20.78 -14.05
N ARG A 633 7.65 21.72 -13.56
CA ARG A 633 7.09 21.64 -12.22
C ARG A 633 5.85 20.74 -12.24
N VAL A 634 5.76 19.82 -11.29
CA VAL A 634 4.60 18.95 -11.04
C VAL A 634 3.58 19.74 -10.23
N GLU A 635 2.68 20.43 -10.92
CA GLU A 635 1.75 21.39 -10.30
C GLU A 635 0.34 21.27 -10.86
N ILE A 636 -0.65 21.48 -9.98
CA ILE A 636 -2.07 21.37 -10.31
C ILE A 636 -2.76 22.70 -10.02
N ASN A 637 -3.45 23.24 -11.02
CA ASN A 637 -4.44 24.30 -10.83
C ASN A 637 -5.79 23.64 -10.55
N VAL A 638 -6.23 23.72 -9.30
CA VAL A 638 -7.40 23.00 -8.80
C VAL A 638 -8.68 23.55 -9.40
N GLU A 639 -8.83 24.88 -9.49
CA GLU A 639 -10.01 25.51 -10.10
C GLU A 639 -10.11 25.14 -11.58
N LYS A 640 -8.99 25.19 -12.31
CA LYS A 640 -8.95 24.77 -13.71
C LYS A 640 -9.35 23.29 -13.88
N LEU A 641 -8.86 22.41 -13.00
CA LEU A 641 -9.21 21.00 -13.01
C LEU A 641 -10.71 20.78 -12.80
N ILE A 642 -11.33 21.57 -11.92
CA ILE A 642 -12.77 21.51 -11.65
C ILE A 642 -13.57 22.03 -12.86
N ASP A 643 -13.14 23.14 -13.46
CA ASP A 643 -13.78 23.71 -14.65
C ASP A 643 -13.72 22.72 -15.84
N GLU A 644 -12.57 22.08 -16.06
CA GLU A 644 -12.38 21.10 -17.15
C GLU A 644 -13.16 19.79 -16.94
N ALA A 645 -13.51 19.46 -15.70
CA ALA A 645 -14.28 18.25 -15.38
C ALA A 645 -15.77 18.36 -15.73
N ASN A 646 -16.27 19.55 -16.08
CA ASN A 646 -17.66 19.80 -16.47
C ASN A 646 -18.70 19.24 -15.48
N LEU A 647 -18.42 19.36 -14.18
CA LEU A 647 -19.33 18.87 -13.13
C LEU A 647 -20.65 19.64 -13.17
N THR A 648 -21.77 18.96 -12.93
CA THR A 648 -23.05 19.62 -12.61
C THR A 648 -22.94 20.38 -11.28
N ASP A 649 -23.89 21.27 -10.99
CA ASP A 649 -23.89 22.00 -9.71
C ASP A 649 -24.03 21.04 -8.52
N GLU A 650 -24.91 20.04 -8.62
CA GLU A 650 -25.06 18.97 -7.62
C GLU A 650 -23.76 18.18 -7.42
N GLU A 651 -23.04 17.86 -8.50
CA GLU A 651 -21.79 17.13 -8.42
C GLU A 651 -20.66 17.97 -7.80
N TYR A 652 -20.63 19.26 -8.07
CA TYR A 652 -19.69 20.20 -7.47
C TYR A 652 -19.98 20.38 -5.96
N GLU A 653 -21.25 20.53 -5.58
CA GLU A 653 -21.64 20.56 -4.17
C GLU A 653 -21.26 19.25 -3.46
N GLY A 654 -21.50 18.10 -4.10
CA GLY A 654 -21.09 16.78 -3.62
C GLY A 654 -19.57 16.67 -3.41
N LEU A 655 -18.77 17.18 -4.36
CA LEU A 655 -17.31 17.28 -4.23
C LEU A 655 -16.91 18.12 -3.00
N VAL A 656 -17.49 19.32 -2.85
CA VAL A 656 -17.17 20.22 -1.73
C VAL A 656 -17.51 19.56 -0.39
N GLN A 657 -18.66 18.88 -0.30
CA GLN A 657 -19.08 18.14 0.89
C GLN A 657 -18.12 16.99 1.21
N GLU A 658 -17.70 16.20 0.22
CA GLU A 658 -16.74 15.10 0.41
C GLU A 658 -15.40 15.58 0.96
N ILE A 659 -14.86 16.67 0.41
CA ILE A 659 -13.60 17.26 0.87
C ILE A 659 -13.75 17.84 2.28
N THR A 660 -14.89 18.46 2.59
CA THR A 660 -15.18 18.99 3.94
C THR A 660 -15.31 17.86 4.96
N ARG A 661 -15.91 16.73 4.59
CA ARG A 661 -15.93 15.51 5.43
C ARG A 661 -14.54 14.96 5.65
N LEU A 662 -13.67 14.93 4.63
CA LEU A 662 -12.27 14.52 4.80
C LEU A 662 -11.49 15.45 5.73
N GLN A 663 -11.72 16.76 5.66
CA GLN A 663 -11.13 17.73 6.60
C GLN A 663 -11.56 17.46 8.03
N THR A 664 -12.86 17.24 8.22
CA THR A 664 -13.46 16.91 9.52
C THR A 664 -12.88 15.61 10.07
N TYR A 665 -12.87 14.54 9.28
CA TYR A 665 -12.24 13.27 9.63
C TYR A 665 -10.77 13.46 10.03
N ALA A 666 -9.99 14.20 9.24
CA ALA A 666 -8.58 14.45 9.53
C ALA A 666 -8.32 15.33 10.77
N LEU A 667 -9.25 16.24 11.10
CA LEU A 667 -9.20 17.04 12.33
C LEU A 667 -9.47 16.15 13.55
N TRP A 668 -10.52 15.34 13.52
CA TRP A 668 -10.90 14.49 14.64
C TRP A 668 -9.93 13.33 14.90
N GLN A 669 -9.24 12.85 13.86
CA GLN A 669 -8.09 11.95 14.05
C GLN A 669 -6.92 12.64 14.78
N LYS A 670 -6.75 13.96 14.64
CA LYS A 670 -5.73 14.71 15.40
C LYS A 670 -6.15 14.93 16.86
N VAL A 671 -7.44 15.18 17.10
CA VAL A 671 -8.00 15.27 18.46
C VAL A 671 -7.83 13.93 19.18
N TRP A 672 -8.26 12.84 18.57
CA TRP A 672 -8.06 11.49 19.11
C TRP A 672 -6.59 11.22 19.46
N TYR A 673 -5.68 11.52 18.53
CA TYR A 673 -4.24 11.33 18.77
C TYR A 673 -3.70 12.21 19.90
N ASP A 674 -4.25 13.42 20.10
CA ASP A 674 -3.90 14.27 21.24
C ASP A 674 -4.33 13.67 22.57
N LEU A 675 -5.58 13.15 22.64
CA LEU A 675 -6.10 12.46 23.82
C LEU A 675 -5.25 11.22 24.18
N GLU A 676 -4.90 10.41 23.18
CA GLU A 676 -4.03 9.24 23.35
C GLU A 676 -2.63 9.61 23.84
N LEU A 677 -2.03 10.69 23.31
CA LEU A 677 -0.72 11.15 23.77
C LEU A 677 -0.77 11.65 25.21
N ARG A 678 -1.80 12.42 25.59
CA ARG A 678 -1.96 12.87 26.98
C ARG A 678 -2.16 11.70 27.93
N LYS A 679 -3.00 10.72 27.58
CA LYS A 679 -3.15 9.45 28.31
C LYS A 679 -1.81 8.74 28.47
N MET A 680 -1.09 8.55 27.36
CA MET A 680 0.21 7.86 27.34
C MET A 680 1.21 8.52 28.30
N TYR A 681 1.30 9.86 28.32
CA TYR A 681 2.22 10.56 29.23
C TYR A 681 1.79 10.47 30.70
N LEU A 682 0.49 10.51 30.99
CA LEU A 682 -0.01 10.32 32.35
C LEU A 682 0.19 8.90 32.87
N LEU A 683 0.11 7.91 32.00
CA LEU A 683 0.22 6.50 32.35
C LEU A 683 1.59 5.90 32.02
N ALA A 684 2.57 6.74 31.68
CA ALA A 684 3.91 6.31 31.28
C ALA A 684 4.56 5.43 32.37
N LEU A 685 5.11 4.30 31.95
CA LEU A 685 5.92 3.44 32.82
C LEU A 685 7.32 4.02 33.01
N PRO A 686 8.06 3.64 34.08
CA PRO A 686 9.36 4.24 34.40
C PRO A 686 10.37 4.25 33.27
N GLU A 687 10.41 3.20 32.43
CA GLU A 687 11.34 3.13 31.30
C GLU A 687 11.04 4.18 30.22
N ALA A 688 9.81 4.67 30.14
CA ALA A 688 9.35 5.66 29.17
C ALA A 688 8.99 7.01 29.81
N ALA A 689 9.42 7.25 31.05
CA ALA A 689 9.08 8.45 31.81
C ALA A 689 9.51 9.75 31.09
N ALA A 690 8.64 10.76 31.17
CA ALA A 690 8.93 12.08 30.63
C ALA A 690 9.97 12.82 31.49
N PRO A 691 10.77 13.74 30.91
CA PRO A 691 11.74 14.54 31.66
C PRO A 691 11.14 15.41 32.78
N SER A 692 9.86 15.78 32.68
CA SER A 692 9.16 16.52 33.75
C SER A 692 8.82 15.69 34.98
N GLY A 693 9.04 14.38 34.94
CA GLY A 693 8.66 13.45 36.01
C GLY A 693 7.15 13.17 36.09
N LEU A 694 6.36 13.64 35.11
CA LEU A 694 4.93 13.35 35.04
C LEU A 694 4.69 11.83 35.01
N SER A 695 3.79 11.36 35.86
CA SER A 695 3.50 9.95 36.04
C SER A 695 2.06 9.70 36.52
N SER A 696 1.70 8.43 36.62
CA SER A 696 0.38 8.03 37.09
C SER A 696 0.10 8.38 38.57
N ASN A 697 1.13 8.78 39.32
CA ASN A 697 1.02 9.26 40.70
C ASN A 697 0.56 10.73 40.77
N ASP A 698 0.69 11.49 39.69
CA ASP A 698 0.21 12.87 39.61
C ASP A 698 -1.31 12.95 39.40
N ILE A 699 -1.96 11.84 39.01
CA ILE A 699 -3.41 11.80 38.77
C ILE A 699 -4.16 11.96 40.10
N PRO A 700 -4.92 13.05 40.30
CA PRO A 700 -5.41 13.43 41.63
C PRO A 700 -6.63 12.64 42.09
N THR A 701 -7.38 12.01 41.18
CA THR A 701 -8.62 11.29 41.49
C THR A 701 -8.72 9.95 40.75
N GLU A 702 -9.44 9.00 41.34
CA GLU A 702 -9.73 7.72 40.69
C GLU A 702 -10.71 7.87 39.52
N THR A 703 -11.58 8.89 39.59
CA THR A 703 -12.49 9.24 38.50
C THR A 703 -11.73 9.66 37.25
N MET A 704 -10.73 10.54 37.37
CA MET A 704 -9.86 10.90 36.24
C MET A 704 -9.11 9.67 35.74
N ARG A 705 -8.54 8.86 36.64
CA ARG A 705 -7.82 7.63 36.28
C ARG A 705 -8.68 6.70 35.44
N THR A 706 -9.95 6.54 35.78
CA THR A 706 -10.90 5.72 35.02
C THR A 706 -11.26 6.37 33.69
N ARG A 707 -11.57 7.68 33.68
CA ARG A 707 -11.99 8.40 32.47
C ARG A 707 -10.92 8.45 31.38
N ILE A 708 -9.65 8.66 31.73
CA ILE A 708 -8.56 8.73 30.72
C ILE A 708 -8.27 7.38 30.06
N GLN A 709 -8.75 6.26 30.63
CA GLN A 709 -8.60 4.95 29.99
C GLN A 709 -9.47 4.84 28.73
N ASP A 710 -10.63 5.49 28.71
CA ASP A 710 -11.61 5.49 27.62
C ASP A 710 -11.55 6.81 26.83
N THR A 711 -10.51 6.92 26.02
CA THR A 711 -10.27 8.06 25.11
C THR A 711 -11.38 8.20 24.06
N ASP A 712 -12.04 7.10 23.67
CA ASP A 712 -13.19 7.11 22.75
C ASP A 712 -14.39 7.81 23.39
N ALA A 713 -14.67 7.59 24.68
CA ALA A 713 -15.72 8.33 25.40
C ALA A 713 -15.42 9.84 25.48
N LEU A 714 -14.18 10.22 25.77
CA LEU A 714 -13.75 11.63 25.78
C LEU A 714 -13.87 12.27 24.39
N LEU A 715 -13.44 11.55 23.35
CA LEU A 715 -13.58 11.99 21.97
C LEU A 715 -15.05 12.17 21.58
N LYS A 716 -15.94 11.25 22.00
CA LYS A 716 -17.39 11.32 21.74
C LYS A 716 -18.01 12.56 22.37
N GLN A 717 -17.64 12.87 23.61
CA GLN A 717 -18.12 14.06 24.30
C GLN A 717 -17.78 15.33 23.50
N LEU A 718 -16.54 15.43 23.03
CA LEU A 718 -16.09 16.56 22.19
C LEU A 718 -16.82 16.60 20.85
N MET A 719 -16.94 15.46 20.17
CA MET A 719 -17.61 15.39 18.86
C MET A 719 -19.08 15.81 18.94
N ILE A 720 -19.80 15.39 19.98
CA ILE A 720 -21.19 15.79 20.21
C ILE A 720 -21.27 17.30 20.47
N ALA A 721 -20.38 17.84 21.31
CA ALA A 721 -20.34 19.27 21.61
C ALA A 721 -20.06 20.13 20.37
N GLU A 722 -19.25 19.63 19.43
CA GLU A 722 -18.96 20.30 18.16
C GLU A 722 -19.97 19.99 17.04
N GLY A 723 -21.02 19.21 17.31
CA GLY A 723 -22.04 18.87 16.29
C GLY A 723 -21.50 18.02 15.13
N VAL A 724 -20.51 17.17 15.40
CA VAL A 724 -19.83 16.37 14.37
C VAL A 724 -20.68 15.17 13.98
N GLU A 725 -20.84 14.96 12.69
CA GLU A 725 -21.46 13.75 12.15
C GLU A 725 -20.57 12.52 12.48
N ILE A 726 -21.05 11.66 13.37
CA ILE A 726 -20.36 10.44 13.80
C ILE A 726 -20.64 9.31 12.80
N GLU A 727 -19.65 8.44 12.55
CA GLU A 727 -19.87 7.23 11.75
C GLU A 727 -20.85 6.28 12.43
N THR A 728 -21.96 6.01 11.76
CA THR A 728 -23.05 5.15 12.23
C THR A 728 -22.94 3.71 11.73
N GLY A 729 -22.05 3.47 10.76
CA GLY A 729 -21.83 2.16 10.15
C GLY A 729 -22.85 1.80 9.06
N VAL A 730 -23.63 2.77 8.58
CA VAL A 730 -24.55 2.60 7.44
C VAL A 730 -23.78 2.77 6.13
N CYS A 731 -23.78 1.73 5.29
CA CYS A 731 -23.17 1.74 3.96
C CYS A 731 -24.19 2.25 2.92
N ASP A 732 -24.49 3.54 2.95
CA ASP A 732 -25.48 4.21 2.09
C ASP A 732 -24.96 4.57 0.69
N ASN A 733 -23.65 4.79 0.54
CA ASN A 733 -23.01 5.20 -0.72
C ASN A 733 -22.42 4.01 -1.50
N PRO A 734 -22.39 4.04 -2.84
CA PRO A 734 -21.99 2.88 -3.64
C PRO A 734 -20.49 2.58 -3.62
N THR A 735 -19.66 3.42 -3.00
CA THR A 735 -18.20 3.27 -3.07
C THR A 735 -17.64 2.39 -1.95
N ARG A 736 -18.29 2.33 -0.79
CA ARG A 736 -17.76 1.65 0.40
C ARG A 736 -18.73 0.64 0.98
N GLY A 737 -18.21 -0.44 1.53
CA GLY A 737 -18.96 -1.47 2.25
C GLY A 737 -18.50 -1.61 3.71
N THR A 738 -18.80 -2.76 4.29
CA THR A 738 -18.51 -3.06 5.70
C THR A 738 -17.02 -3.25 5.98
N GLU A 739 -16.16 -3.35 4.97
CA GLU A 739 -14.69 -3.32 5.13
C GLU A 739 -14.20 -2.03 5.79
N THR A 740 -15.00 -0.97 5.66
CA THR A 740 -14.74 0.33 6.30
C THR A 740 -14.61 0.21 7.81
N ASN A 741 -15.25 -0.78 8.43
CA ASN A 741 -15.14 -1.04 9.86
C ASN A 741 -13.74 -1.46 10.30
N ASP A 742 -13.04 -2.22 9.45
CA ASP A 742 -11.70 -2.72 9.74
C ASP A 742 -10.63 -1.67 9.41
N TYR A 743 -10.86 -0.88 8.36
CA TYR A 743 -9.92 0.11 7.85
C TYR A 743 -10.60 1.46 7.57
N PRO A 744 -11.07 2.19 8.61
CA PRO A 744 -11.77 3.47 8.42
C PRO A 744 -10.87 4.54 7.79
N TRP A 745 -9.56 4.41 7.96
CA TRP A 745 -8.55 5.30 7.39
C TRP A 745 -8.33 5.10 5.89
N ALA A 746 -8.81 4.00 5.31
CA ALA A 746 -8.68 3.65 3.90
C ALA A 746 -9.82 4.24 3.04
N TRP A 747 -10.21 5.50 3.30
CA TRP A 747 -11.23 6.22 2.52
C TRP A 747 -10.89 6.39 1.03
N PHE A 748 -9.65 6.13 0.66
CA PHE A 748 -9.15 6.18 -0.71
C PHE A 748 -9.19 4.84 -1.45
N ASP A 749 -9.78 3.78 -0.86
CA ASP A 749 -9.81 2.46 -1.50
C ASP A 749 -10.62 2.43 -2.82
N LEU A 750 -10.43 1.41 -3.63
CA LEU A 750 -11.23 1.16 -4.82
C LEU A 750 -12.72 1.01 -4.48
N PRO A 751 -13.63 1.56 -5.32
CA PRO A 751 -15.07 1.41 -5.11
C PRO A 751 -15.50 -0.05 -5.05
N ASP A 752 -16.35 -0.38 -4.07
CA ASP A 752 -16.95 -1.70 -3.86
C ASP A 752 -15.96 -2.88 -3.98
N PHE A 753 -14.76 -2.74 -3.42
CA PHE A 753 -13.70 -3.74 -3.60
C PHE A 753 -14.04 -5.14 -3.07
N MET A 754 -14.97 -5.22 -2.10
CA MET A 754 -15.52 -6.50 -1.60
C MET A 754 -16.76 -7.00 -2.37
N GLY A 755 -17.26 -6.26 -3.35
CA GLY A 755 -18.46 -6.64 -4.12
C GLY A 755 -19.72 -6.73 -3.25
N GLN A 756 -19.82 -5.94 -2.18
CA GLN A 756 -21.00 -5.93 -1.31
C GLN A 756 -22.11 -5.04 -1.87
N GLN A 757 -21.75 -4.02 -2.67
CA GLN A 757 -22.68 -3.07 -3.27
C GLN A 757 -23.25 -3.53 -4.60
N VAL A 758 -22.59 -4.47 -5.29
CA VAL A 758 -23.09 -5.09 -6.52
C VAL A 758 -24.52 -5.64 -6.35
N THR A 759 -24.84 -6.20 -5.19
CA THR A 759 -26.15 -6.78 -4.88
C THR A 759 -27.20 -5.76 -4.42
N ARG A 760 -26.90 -4.45 -4.43
CA ARG A 760 -27.84 -3.40 -3.99
C ARG A 760 -29.13 -3.37 -4.79
N LEU A 761 -29.08 -3.69 -6.08
CA LEU A 761 -30.27 -3.75 -6.93
C LEU A 761 -31.30 -4.78 -6.44
N HIS A 762 -30.87 -5.73 -5.61
CA HIS A 762 -31.71 -6.76 -5.00
C HIS A 762 -32.02 -6.51 -3.51
N ALA A 763 -31.65 -5.33 -2.99
CA ALA A 763 -31.75 -5.00 -1.57
C ALA A 763 -32.74 -3.86 -1.31
N LYS A 764 -33.53 -3.99 -0.24
CA LYS A 764 -34.39 -2.89 0.23
C LYS A 764 -33.63 -1.84 1.06
N ASN A 765 -32.58 -2.26 1.77
CA ASN A 765 -31.82 -1.42 2.70
C ASN A 765 -30.31 -1.52 2.45
N PRO A 766 -29.52 -0.47 2.81
CA PRO A 766 -28.07 -0.54 2.81
C PRO A 766 -27.55 -1.56 3.82
N ALA A 767 -26.38 -2.15 3.54
CA ALA A 767 -25.68 -2.96 4.52
C ALA A 767 -25.24 -2.08 5.72
N THR A 768 -25.17 -2.68 6.91
CA THR A 768 -24.76 -1.97 8.13
C THR A 768 -23.71 -2.77 8.89
N PHE A 769 -22.82 -2.08 9.58
CA PHE A 769 -21.87 -2.66 10.53
C PHE A 769 -21.89 -1.88 11.85
N THR A 770 -21.39 -2.49 12.92
CA THR A 770 -21.16 -1.79 14.19
C THR A 770 -19.73 -1.24 14.20
N PRO A 771 -19.52 0.09 14.22
CA PRO A 771 -18.18 0.69 14.24
C PRO A 771 -17.34 0.16 15.42
N LYS A 772 -16.13 -0.33 15.13
CA LYS A 772 -15.15 -0.81 16.13
C LYS A 772 -14.44 0.31 16.87
N VAL A 773 -14.31 1.48 16.22
CA VAL A 773 -13.62 2.66 16.74
C VAL A 773 -14.49 3.88 16.49
N LEU A 774 -14.49 4.82 17.42
CA LEU A 774 -15.17 6.08 17.22
C LEU A 774 -14.47 6.92 16.13
N SER A 775 -15.24 7.44 15.18
CA SER A 775 -14.72 8.36 14.16
C SER A 775 -15.81 9.27 13.62
N ALA A 776 -15.39 10.40 13.03
CA ALA A 776 -16.28 11.20 12.20
C ALA A 776 -16.68 10.41 10.94
N LYS A 777 -17.81 10.78 10.33
CA LYS A 777 -18.33 10.14 9.11
C LYS A 777 -17.25 10.02 8.05
N ILE A 778 -17.08 8.81 7.52
CA ILE A 778 -15.99 8.48 6.61
C ILE A 778 -16.34 8.96 5.20
N PRO A 779 -15.46 9.71 4.51
CA PRO A 779 -15.80 10.26 3.20
C PRO A 779 -15.85 9.18 2.12
N ALA A 780 -16.91 9.20 1.31
CA ALA A 780 -17.17 8.23 0.23
C ALA A 780 -16.38 8.51 -1.06
N MET A 781 -16.00 9.78 -1.29
CA MET A 781 -15.15 10.22 -2.40
C MET A 781 -15.70 9.87 -3.80
N LEU A 782 -17.02 9.84 -3.97
CA LEU A 782 -17.70 9.52 -5.23
C LEU A 782 -17.49 10.62 -6.26
N HIS A 783 -17.74 11.88 -5.89
CA HIS A 783 -17.61 13.04 -6.77
C HIS A 783 -16.14 13.41 -7.00
N THR A 784 -15.32 13.26 -5.97
CA THR A 784 -13.87 13.47 -6.05
C THR A 784 -13.20 12.64 -7.14
N ARG A 785 -13.67 11.40 -7.38
CA ARG A 785 -13.16 10.52 -8.45
C ARG A 785 -13.36 11.06 -9.86
N LYS A 786 -14.36 11.90 -10.09
CA LYS A 786 -14.64 12.49 -11.41
C LYS A 786 -13.50 13.41 -11.88
N LEU A 787 -12.68 13.91 -10.96
CA LEU A 787 -11.51 14.73 -11.27
C LEU A 787 -10.24 13.91 -11.60
N LEU A 788 -10.23 12.59 -11.38
CA LEU A 788 -9.04 11.76 -11.59
C LEU A 788 -8.48 11.82 -13.02
N PRO A 789 -9.30 11.71 -14.10
CA PRO A 789 -8.75 11.74 -15.46
C PRO A 789 -7.99 13.04 -15.77
N GLY A 790 -8.52 14.19 -15.35
CA GLY A 790 -7.86 15.49 -15.51
C GLY A 790 -6.61 15.62 -14.63
N PHE A 791 -6.67 15.12 -13.40
CA PHE A 791 -5.53 15.11 -12.49
C PHE A 791 -4.37 14.28 -13.05
N VAL A 792 -4.65 13.05 -13.49
CA VAL A 792 -3.66 12.15 -14.10
C VAL A 792 -3.05 12.77 -15.35
N ALA A 793 -3.87 13.33 -16.23
CA ALA A 793 -3.37 14.00 -17.45
C ALA A 793 -2.46 15.19 -17.14
N ALA A 794 -2.77 15.96 -16.10
CA ALA A 794 -1.92 17.07 -15.67
C ALA A 794 -0.57 16.59 -15.10
N ILE A 795 -0.56 15.50 -14.33
CA ILE A 795 0.67 14.88 -13.81
C ILE A 795 1.49 14.27 -14.95
N ASP A 796 0.89 13.50 -15.86
CA ASP A 796 1.56 12.83 -16.98
C ASP A 796 2.25 13.83 -17.93
N LYS A 797 1.66 15.03 -18.08
CA LYS A 797 2.28 16.13 -18.81
C LYS A 797 3.52 16.71 -18.12
N ALA A 798 3.57 16.64 -16.79
CA ALA A 798 4.65 17.22 -16.00
C ALA A 798 5.83 16.24 -15.78
N VAL A 799 5.56 14.94 -15.68
CA VAL A 799 6.60 13.94 -15.43
C VAL A 799 7.32 13.50 -16.72
N PRO A 800 8.57 12.99 -16.64
CA PRO A 800 9.27 12.45 -17.79
C PRO A 800 8.57 11.24 -18.41
N ASP A 801 8.72 11.03 -19.73
CA ASP A 801 8.28 9.79 -20.36
C ASP A 801 9.26 8.66 -20.05
N TRP A 802 9.08 8.08 -18.87
CA TRP A 802 9.88 6.97 -18.36
C TRP A 802 9.79 5.69 -19.21
N LYS A 803 8.75 5.54 -20.02
CA LYS A 803 8.56 4.35 -20.86
C LYS A 803 9.34 4.46 -22.16
N ALA A 804 9.35 5.64 -22.79
CA ALA A 804 10.09 5.87 -24.04
C ALA A 804 11.59 6.15 -23.85
N GLY A 805 12.03 6.49 -22.64
CA GLY A 805 13.44 6.80 -22.30
C GLY A 805 14.36 5.57 -22.29
N VAL A 806 14.52 4.89 -23.42
CA VAL A 806 15.44 3.74 -23.56
C VAL A 806 16.86 4.21 -23.22
N GLU A 807 17.47 3.57 -22.20
CA GLU A 807 18.77 3.91 -21.58
C GLU A 807 18.78 4.95 -20.44
N SER A 808 17.63 5.30 -19.82
CA SER A 808 17.65 6.12 -18.60
C SER A 808 18.40 5.42 -17.47
N LYS A 809 19.67 5.77 -17.26
CA LYS A 809 20.43 5.34 -16.08
C LYS A 809 19.72 5.87 -14.82
N PRO A 810 19.74 5.16 -13.68
CA PRO A 810 19.15 5.67 -12.46
C PRO A 810 19.65 7.09 -12.14
N GLY A 811 18.72 8.01 -11.88
CA GLY A 811 19.02 9.44 -11.68
C GLY A 811 19.20 10.27 -12.96
N GLN A 812 18.89 9.73 -14.14
CA GLN A 812 18.87 10.46 -15.40
C GLN A 812 17.46 10.47 -16.00
N CYS A 813 16.83 11.65 -16.05
CA CYS A 813 15.52 11.81 -16.68
C CYS A 813 15.62 11.69 -18.20
N GLY A 814 14.67 10.96 -18.82
CA GLY A 814 14.42 10.99 -20.25
C GLY A 814 13.72 12.30 -20.68
N PRO A 815 13.49 12.52 -22.00
CA PRO A 815 12.73 13.69 -22.46
C PRO A 815 11.33 13.73 -21.85
N THR A 816 10.81 14.92 -21.57
CA THR A 816 9.46 15.11 -21.03
C THR A 816 8.40 14.81 -22.08
N SER A 817 7.22 14.32 -21.67
CA SER A 817 6.13 13.95 -22.57
C SER A 817 5.69 15.11 -23.50
N ALA A 818 5.82 16.35 -23.03
CA ALA A 818 5.57 17.56 -23.81
C ALA A 818 6.60 17.83 -24.93
N ALA A 819 7.86 17.39 -24.76
CA ALA A 819 8.91 17.58 -25.77
C ALA A 819 8.74 16.66 -26.98
N ALA A 820 8.15 15.47 -26.81
CA ALA A 820 7.88 14.53 -27.89
C ALA A 820 6.83 15.04 -28.90
N ALA A 821 5.91 15.92 -28.46
CA ALA A 821 4.91 16.53 -29.34
C ALA A 821 5.52 17.57 -30.32
N GLY A 822 6.68 18.15 -29.98
CA GLY A 822 7.36 19.16 -30.81
C GLY A 822 8.32 18.59 -31.86
N SER A 823 8.75 17.33 -31.72
CA SER A 823 9.67 16.69 -32.67
C SER A 823 8.95 15.79 -33.69
N ALA A 824 7.73 15.34 -33.40
CA ALA A 824 6.93 14.54 -34.33
C ALA A 824 6.23 15.37 -35.45
N SER A 825 6.15 16.70 -35.31
CA SER A 825 5.53 17.59 -36.31
C SER A 825 6.52 18.21 -37.30
N ALA A 826 7.82 17.96 -37.17
CA ALA A 826 8.86 18.56 -38.03
C ALA A 826 9.38 17.63 -39.15
N SER A 827 8.94 16.38 -39.22
CA SER A 827 9.37 15.41 -40.25
C SER A 827 8.27 14.94 -41.21
N ALA A 828 7.04 15.47 -41.11
CA ALA A 828 5.90 15.02 -41.92
C ALA A 828 5.36 16.06 -42.94
N PHE A 829 6.03 17.19 -43.14
CA PHE A 829 5.65 18.18 -44.17
C PHE A 829 6.86 18.62 -44.99
N ARG A 830 7.28 17.78 -45.93
CA ARG A 830 7.94 18.25 -47.16
C ARG A 830 7.68 17.28 -48.32
N ALA A 831 6.98 17.83 -49.30
CA ALA A 831 6.88 17.44 -50.69
C ALA A 831 6.13 16.13 -51.03
N ASN A 832 4.86 16.30 -51.42
CA ASN A 832 4.28 15.47 -52.47
C ASN A 832 3.70 16.42 -53.53
N THR A 833 4.52 16.75 -54.52
CA THR A 833 4.07 17.35 -55.78
C THR A 833 4.63 16.49 -56.92
N ASP A 834 3.68 16.09 -57.77
CA ASP A 834 3.82 15.68 -59.16
C ASP A 834 4.17 14.22 -59.50
N ARG A 835 3.11 13.54 -59.98
CA ARG A 835 3.13 12.45 -60.95
C ARG A 835 3.84 12.90 -62.23
N ALA A 836 4.74 12.08 -62.78
CA ALA A 836 4.65 11.54 -64.15
C ALA A 836 5.87 10.66 -64.51
N SER A 837 5.59 9.48 -65.09
CA SER A 837 6.32 8.77 -66.15
C SER A 837 7.86 8.62 -66.11
N SER A 838 8.35 7.38 -66.06
CA SER A 838 8.92 6.68 -67.25
C SER A 838 9.64 5.38 -66.86
N MET A 839 9.42 4.34 -67.67
CA MET A 839 10.17 3.08 -67.73
C MET A 839 11.67 3.30 -67.94
N ASN A 840 12.55 2.49 -67.31
CA ASN A 840 13.32 1.45 -68.02
C ASN A 840 14.28 0.66 -67.13
N VAL A 841 14.43 -0.61 -67.53
CA VAL A 841 15.35 -1.68 -67.08
C VAL A 841 16.79 -1.35 -67.51
N PRO A 842 17.83 -1.87 -66.82
CA PRO A 842 18.58 -2.99 -67.42
C PRO A 842 18.92 -4.15 -66.47
N VAL A 843 18.96 -5.33 -67.08
CA VAL A 843 19.43 -6.64 -66.59
C VAL A 843 20.91 -6.82 -66.99
N GLU A 844 21.71 -7.44 -66.13
CA GLU A 844 22.86 -8.32 -66.49
C GLU A 844 23.22 -9.16 -65.23
N GLU A 845 22.88 -10.46 -65.15
CA GLU A 845 23.70 -11.66 -65.48
C GLU A 845 25.12 -11.63 -64.87
N LYS A 846 25.73 -12.65 -64.26
CA LYS A 846 25.60 -14.12 -64.09
C LYS A 846 26.75 -14.45 -63.09
N LYS A 847 26.74 -15.41 -62.16
CA LYS A 847 26.88 -16.87 -62.37
C LYS A 847 27.04 -17.59 -61.02
N LYS A 848 26.44 -18.79 -60.99
CA LYS A 848 26.47 -19.86 -59.97
C LYS A 848 27.88 -20.40 -59.66
N LYS A 849 28.09 -20.94 -58.46
CA LYS A 849 28.39 -22.38 -58.25
C LYS A 849 28.36 -22.82 -56.77
N PHE A 850 27.70 -23.95 -56.55
CA PHE A 850 27.58 -24.74 -55.31
C PHE A 850 28.56 -25.93 -55.34
N LYS A 851 29.12 -26.32 -54.18
CA LYS A 851 29.40 -27.71 -53.69
C LYS A 851 30.34 -27.62 -52.46
N LEU A 852 29.90 -27.94 -51.25
CA LEU A 852 29.73 -29.25 -50.56
C LEU A 852 31.02 -29.91 -50.02
N PHE A 853 31.03 -30.07 -48.68
CA PHE A 853 31.67 -31.05 -47.77
C PHE A 853 33.19 -31.22 -47.66
N GLY A 854 33.66 -31.25 -46.40
CA GLY A 854 34.92 -31.87 -45.98
C GLY A 854 35.14 -31.76 -44.47
N LYS A 855 35.04 -32.90 -43.77
CA LYS A 855 35.12 -33.11 -42.31
C LYS A 855 36.59 -33.22 -41.82
N LYS A 856 36.77 -33.05 -40.50
CA LYS A 856 37.88 -33.49 -39.60
C LYS A 856 39.18 -32.68 -39.59
N LYS A 857 39.49 -32.05 -38.46
CA LYS A 857 40.12 -32.70 -37.29
C LYS A 857 39.66 -32.01 -36.01
#